data_AF-A0A9P1FL89-F1
#
_entry.id   AF-A0A9P1FL89-F1
#
_cell.length_a   1.000
_cell.length_b   1.000
_cell.length_c   1.000
_cell.angle_alpha   90.00
_cell.angle_beta   90.00
_cell.angle_gamma   90.00
#
_symmetry.space_group_name_H-M   'P 1'
#
loop_
_entity.id
_entity.type
_entity.pdbx_description
1 polymer ?
#
loop_
_entity_poly.entity_id
_entity_poly.type
_entity_poly.pdbx_seq_one_letter_code
_entity_poly.pdbx_strand_id
1 'polypeptide(L)'
;MASSVALVETQEGDVAKAADKASCVKCGCPTDDFDSHSLQCRQCWNVHQILYRHLGGAPSTLQSLQPDEQKKFFKDVGSKMKITPKNGRWALVRAAMVKSITHYRKEERVNSVKRKFLPLSVLEKKGYDVDAIKAHGDRREDEVFGEVFAAPILTISNDEIQGEVEQELAQKEWALKSKKKGERTQKPVANGASDQAIPVEDEVWEVPSDDEPAREPASKAPKKGVDKEEQQAAKEAAKQVKLRENAWHRETAKAAKVIGPLNTVIKALTSAQLRTSKNEELFDTKLLEGITEALTKLTQFKTRATALISASALQKLAEMPQTFENVADVQANVKAAQQVLTDVRKVFAEKAEAAKAAKGEGAPKAKAGAKSLSVKGASERAMNELWNLRQDDEGKKLTHSQFGRVVHDNLEPWLATAKHVQFDRLDGGKVTLPITRLRPCLEKMTAESNVSEEFERGFMLSGGLQFKQSLKAFYLADMDAIRGTYSIKGSAGLRPCIHCDTLKKDSGLLEHEASYVDISASSGFNLSSDASIFRECDRMKHCRTKAQLDMHEKATGIVYDVATLMFSQSERQKMPPSRIISDFMHVYLCNGVASWEVALLLETLFSRTSLTLDLLQEAAVSDAWKGSKGAKKTPSYLKHLFSHKNFGEGHYKGEGHQTRAILPLLRFYLETMMEPAGSLPVECCKSFKILCDIVAYVRHLAHGFQRVDSKSMSHLDELQKILQKNLDTILRVGFPFWELLSPIHEAALDDKIFFAAASLQTSVRCHLLASELCEGDVVCWKREAGIVQRFFNYPGRGLYVRYTKLNFVEEQGWGTTWTRTKEILTRLISTSQTLSIPPWYKFSADEMYITCLH
;
A
#
# COMPACT_ATOMS: atom_id res chain seq x y z
N MET A 1 3.58 69.77 71.02
CA MET A 1 2.34 69.10 70.58
C MET A 1 2.73 67.87 69.76
N ALA A 2 2.06 66.74 70.04
CA ALA A 2 2.20 65.34 69.58
C ALA A 2 2.72 65.08 68.14
N SER A 3 3.29 63.94 67.71
CA SER A 3 3.77 62.67 68.30
C SER A 3 4.29 61.77 67.12
N SER A 4 5.55 61.31 67.15
CA SER A 4 6.08 59.91 66.95
C SER A 4 5.57 59.00 65.77
N VAL A 5 6.27 58.09 65.06
CA VAL A 5 7.43 57.16 65.27
C VAL A 5 7.99 56.62 63.90
N ALA A 6 9.33 56.57 63.78
CA ALA A 6 10.34 55.62 63.20
C ALA A 6 10.20 54.66 61.95
N LEU A 7 11.41 54.32 61.41
CA LEU A 7 11.90 53.12 60.64
C LEU A 7 11.73 53.14 59.08
N VAL A 8 12.65 52.76 58.16
CA VAL A 8 13.96 52.06 58.09
C VAL A 8 14.64 52.32 56.71
N GLU A 9 15.98 52.37 56.65
CA GLU A 9 16.82 52.35 55.44
C GLU A 9 16.99 50.93 54.85
N THR A 10 17.02 50.80 53.51
CA THR A 10 17.71 49.70 52.80
C THR A 10 18.40 50.23 51.53
N GLN A 11 19.62 49.73 51.29
CA GLN A 11 20.58 50.14 50.26
C GLN A 11 20.48 49.32 48.96
N GLU A 12 20.91 49.98 47.87
CA GLU A 12 21.66 49.49 46.70
C GLU A 12 20.98 48.60 45.64
N GLY A 13 20.82 49.19 44.44
CA GLY A 13 20.44 48.51 43.21
C GLY A 13 21.59 48.52 42.19
N ASP A 14 22.04 47.31 41.83
CA ASP A 14 22.99 47.00 40.75
C ASP A 14 22.30 47.02 39.37
N VAL A 15 22.84 47.82 38.44
CA VAL A 15 22.49 47.80 37.00
C VAL A 15 23.61 47.10 36.25
N ALA A 16 23.47 45.79 36.00
CA ALA A 16 24.38 45.01 35.16
C ALA A 16 24.00 45.11 33.67
N LYS A 17 24.97 45.52 32.83
CA LYS A 17 24.89 45.58 31.36
C LYS A 17 24.65 44.19 30.76
N ALA A 18 23.53 43.99 30.07
CA ALA A 18 23.30 42.81 29.24
C ALA A 18 24.23 42.86 28.01
N ALA A 19 25.21 41.96 27.95
CA ALA A 19 25.98 41.72 26.73
C ALA A 19 25.09 40.97 25.73
N ASP A 20 24.83 41.56 24.56
CA ASP A 20 24.03 40.96 23.50
C ASP A 20 24.65 39.63 23.05
N LYS A 21 23.99 38.52 23.43
CA LYS A 21 24.36 37.19 22.92
C LYS A 21 24.15 37.15 21.41
N ALA A 22 25.19 36.79 20.67
CA ALA A 22 25.10 36.63 19.23
C ALA A 22 23.97 35.63 18.88
N SER A 23 23.20 35.96 17.84
CA SER A 23 22.09 35.14 17.36
C SER A 23 22.48 34.36 16.11
N CYS A 24 21.96 33.14 15.99
CA CYS A 24 22.17 32.30 14.81
C CYS A 24 21.65 32.98 13.55
N VAL A 25 22.49 33.12 12.52
CA VAL A 25 22.12 33.78 11.25
C VAL A 25 20.95 33.06 10.54
N LYS A 26 20.80 31.74 10.75
CA LYS A 26 19.76 30.94 10.10
C LYS A 26 18.43 30.93 10.83
N CYS A 27 18.37 30.75 12.15
CA CYS A 27 17.09 30.66 12.89
C CYS A 27 16.79 31.86 13.81
N GLY A 28 17.75 32.78 13.99
CA GLY A 28 17.64 33.92 14.90
C GLY A 28 17.67 33.55 16.39
N CYS A 29 17.85 32.27 16.76
CA CYS A 29 17.93 31.90 18.17
C CYS A 29 19.29 32.32 18.78
N PRO A 30 19.31 32.90 19.99
CA PRO A 30 20.55 33.14 20.73
C PRO A 30 21.21 31.80 21.03
N THR A 31 22.51 31.68 20.78
CA THR A 31 23.26 30.45 21.03
C THR A 31 24.66 30.76 21.52
N ASP A 32 25.15 29.97 22.46
CA ASP A 32 26.54 30.03 22.93
C ASP A 32 27.43 29.01 22.18
N ASP A 33 26.86 28.22 21.25
CA ASP A 33 27.48 27.08 20.56
C ASP A 33 27.42 27.28 19.03
N PHE A 34 28.31 28.15 18.54
CA PHE A 34 28.49 28.41 17.12
C PHE A 34 29.52 27.47 16.50
N ASP A 35 29.23 27.02 15.29
CA ASP A 35 30.26 26.49 14.41
C ASP A 35 31.24 27.61 14.02
N SER A 36 32.54 27.36 14.21
CA SER A 36 33.62 28.36 14.14
C SER A 36 33.74 29.06 12.78
N HIS A 37 33.10 28.53 11.74
CA HIS A 37 33.16 29.05 10.38
C HIS A 37 31.86 29.64 9.84
N SER A 38 30.70 29.46 10.50
CA SER A 38 29.42 29.73 9.85
C SER A 38 28.41 30.63 10.59
N LEU A 39 28.69 31.11 11.81
CA LEU A 39 27.73 31.86 12.66
C LEU A 39 26.34 31.20 12.73
N GLN A 40 26.30 29.88 12.57
CA GLN A 40 25.11 29.04 12.64
C GLN A 40 25.14 28.24 13.93
N CYS A 41 23.98 28.12 14.59
CA CYS A 41 23.84 27.19 15.68
C CYS A 41 23.94 25.74 15.17
N ARG A 42 24.41 24.84 16.02
CA ARG A 42 24.57 23.41 15.71
C ARG A 42 23.32 22.74 15.12
N GLN A 43 22.13 23.19 15.51
CA GLN A 43 20.87 22.67 14.95
C GLN A 43 20.67 23.09 13.48
N CYS A 44 20.90 24.36 13.15
CA CYS A 44 20.78 24.85 11.78
C CYS A 44 21.84 24.22 10.87
N TRP A 45 23.05 24.05 11.39
CA TRP A 45 24.13 23.34 10.69
C TRP A 45 23.72 21.91 10.33
N ASN A 46 23.12 21.17 11.26
CA ASN A 46 22.64 19.81 11.00
C ASN A 46 21.55 19.77 9.92
N VAL A 47 20.60 20.72 9.92
CA VAL A 47 19.59 20.84 8.86
C VAL A 47 20.26 21.13 7.52
N HIS A 48 21.23 22.05 7.50
CA HIS A 48 21.99 22.41 6.30
C HIS A 48 22.77 21.22 5.73
N GLN A 49 23.45 20.45 6.58
CA GLN A 49 24.17 19.24 6.19
C GLN A 49 23.25 18.17 5.60
N ILE A 50 22.04 18.01 6.14
CA ILE A 50 21.04 17.08 5.59
C ILE A 50 20.59 17.55 4.19
N LEU A 51 20.29 18.85 4.01
CA LEU A 51 19.96 19.41 2.71
C LEU A 51 21.09 19.20 1.70
N TYR A 52 22.34 19.43 2.11
CA TYR A 52 23.51 19.20 1.26
C TYR A 52 23.65 17.72 0.85
N ARG A 53 23.53 16.80 1.81
CA ARG A 53 23.67 15.36 1.57
C ARG A 53 22.63 14.80 0.58
N HIS A 54 21.40 15.29 0.66
CA HIS A 54 20.25 14.75 -0.08
C HIS A 54 19.91 15.51 -1.36
N LEU A 55 20.16 16.82 -1.42
CA LEU A 55 19.82 17.68 -2.56
C LEU A 55 21.03 18.39 -3.19
N GLY A 56 22.22 18.30 -2.60
CA GLY A 56 23.40 19.05 -3.05
C GLY A 56 23.39 20.51 -2.59
N GLY A 57 22.51 20.87 -1.65
CA GLY A 57 22.38 22.22 -1.10
C GLY A 57 20.93 22.55 -0.77
N ALA A 58 20.67 23.75 -0.22
CA ALA A 58 19.31 24.26 -0.10
C ALA A 58 18.75 24.54 -1.51
N PRO A 59 17.56 24.05 -1.87
CA PRO A 59 16.98 24.32 -3.18
C PRO A 59 16.72 25.83 -3.34
N SER A 60 16.86 26.34 -4.56
CA SER A 60 16.64 27.76 -4.89
C SER A 60 15.31 28.31 -4.37
N THR A 61 14.24 27.52 -4.46
CA THR A 61 12.91 27.88 -3.93
C THR A 61 12.90 28.12 -2.42
N LEU A 62 13.67 27.36 -1.63
CA LEU A 62 13.83 27.61 -0.19
C LEU A 62 14.66 28.87 0.07
N GLN A 63 15.60 29.20 -0.81
CA GLN A 63 16.41 30.43 -0.74
C GLN A 63 15.63 31.67 -1.18
N SER A 64 14.59 31.51 -2.01
CA SER A 64 13.68 32.58 -2.46
C SER A 64 12.61 32.94 -1.42
N LEU A 65 12.45 32.15 -0.35
CA LEU A 65 11.57 32.49 0.77
C LEU A 65 12.02 33.79 1.45
N GLN A 66 11.09 34.51 2.06
CA GLN A 66 11.44 35.70 2.83
C GLN A 66 12.38 35.32 4.00
N PRO A 67 13.32 36.20 4.42
CA PRO A 67 14.29 35.86 5.48
C PRO A 67 13.64 35.34 6.77
N ASP A 68 12.47 35.84 7.13
CA ASP A 68 11.75 35.40 8.33
C ASP A 68 11.08 34.03 8.16
N GLU A 69 10.64 33.68 6.95
CA GLU A 69 10.16 32.34 6.63
C GLU A 69 11.29 31.32 6.60
N GLN A 70 12.46 31.70 6.09
CA GLN A 70 13.67 30.88 6.19
C GLN A 70 14.04 30.64 7.66
N LYS A 71 14.03 31.70 8.50
CA LYS A 71 14.26 31.58 9.94
C LYS A 71 13.26 30.65 10.61
N LYS A 72 11.99 30.78 10.28
CA LYS A 72 10.91 29.92 10.79
C LYS A 72 11.13 28.46 10.40
N PHE A 73 11.49 28.18 9.14
CA PHE A 73 11.81 26.84 8.67
C PHE A 73 12.97 26.22 9.48
N PHE A 74 14.10 26.92 9.61
CA PHE A 74 15.26 26.40 10.34
C PHE A 74 14.97 26.23 11.84
N LYS A 75 14.18 27.12 12.44
CA LYS A 75 13.77 27.03 13.85
C LYS A 75 12.83 25.83 14.11
N ASP A 76 11.82 25.64 13.26
CA ASP A 76 10.84 24.56 13.38
C ASP A 76 11.47 23.18 13.15
N VAL A 77 12.33 23.05 12.14
CA VAL A 77 13.02 21.79 11.85
C VAL A 77 14.11 21.52 12.89
N GLY A 78 14.89 22.53 13.26
CA GLY A 78 15.99 22.41 14.22
C GLY A 78 15.52 21.97 15.62
N SER A 79 14.36 22.46 16.07
CA SER A 79 13.76 22.03 17.35
C SER A 79 13.33 20.56 17.32
N LYS A 80 12.67 20.12 16.23
CA LYS A 80 12.20 18.73 16.05
C LYS A 80 13.34 17.74 15.79
N MET A 81 14.49 18.19 15.27
CA MET A 81 15.65 17.32 15.05
C MET A 81 16.22 16.69 16.33
N LYS A 82 16.05 17.33 17.50
CA LYS A 82 16.54 16.80 18.78
C LYS A 82 15.85 15.49 19.18
N ILE A 83 14.53 15.41 18.94
CA ILE A 83 13.70 14.25 19.29
C ILE A 83 13.59 13.22 18.15
N THR A 84 13.95 13.60 16.92
CA THR A 84 13.79 12.72 15.76
C THR A 84 14.97 11.74 15.61
N PRO A 85 14.72 10.42 15.53
CA PRO A 85 15.77 9.41 15.37
C PRO A 85 16.56 9.64 14.08
N LYS A 86 17.84 9.27 14.07
CA LYS A 86 18.78 9.58 12.97
C LYS A 86 18.23 9.18 11.58
N ASN A 87 17.55 8.04 11.48
CA ASN A 87 17.00 7.52 10.23
C ASN A 87 15.77 8.30 9.71
N GLY A 88 15.04 9.00 10.59
CA GLY A 88 13.84 9.78 10.24
C GLY A 88 14.12 11.26 9.93
N ARG A 89 15.35 11.73 10.12
CA ARG A 89 15.68 13.17 10.00
C ARG A 89 15.49 13.72 8.59
N TRP A 90 15.79 12.94 7.55
CA TRP A 90 15.53 13.39 6.17
C TRP A 90 14.04 13.53 5.89
N ALA A 91 13.22 12.57 6.34
CA ALA A 91 11.77 12.63 6.16
C ALA A 91 11.17 13.89 6.83
N LEU A 92 11.64 14.23 8.03
CA LEU A 92 11.27 15.47 8.72
C LEU A 92 11.65 16.73 7.90
N VAL A 93 12.90 16.83 7.45
CA VAL A 93 13.40 17.98 6.67
C VAL A 93 12.61 18.11 5.36
N ARG A 94 12.39 16.99 4.65
CA ARG A 94 11.63 16.94 3.41
C ARG A 94 10.18 17.39 3.61
N ALA A 95 9.48 16.86 4.61
CA ALA A 95 8.08 17.22 4.89
C ALA A 95 7.93 18.72 5.26
N ALA A 96 8.83 19.24 6.10
CA ALA A 96 8.82 20.66 6.45
C ALA A 96 9.09 21.56 5.23
N MET A 97 10.00 21.13 4.34
CA MET A 97 10.35 21.89 3.14
C MET A 97 9.22 21.87 2.12
N VAL A 98 8.56 20.72 1.89
CA VAL A 98 7.35 20.64 1.05
C VAL A 98 6.29 21.61 1.57
N LYS A 99 6.05 21.63 2.88
CA LYS A 99 5.08 22.54 3.51
C LYS A 99 5.44 24.01 3.28
N SER A 100 6.69 24.43 3.54
CA SER A 100 7.13 25.81 3.38
C SER A 100 7.09 26.28 1.92
N ILE A 101 7.56 25.47 0.96
CA ILE A 101 7.55 25.83 -0.46
C ILE A 101 6.12 25.86 -1.01
N THR A 102 5.26 24.93 -0.58
CA THR A 102 3.84 24.91 -0.99
C THR A 102 3.12 26.18 -0.49
N HIS A 103 3.39 26.61 0.74
CA HIS A 103 2.86 27.86 1.28
C HIS A 103 3.30 29.07 0.46
N TYR A 104 4.59 29.18 0.16
CA TYR A 104 5.14 30.26 -0.66
C TYR A 104 4.55 30.31 -2.07
N ARG A 105 4.51 29.16 -2.77
CA ARG A 105 3.90 29.08 -4.11
C ARG A 105 2.42 29.37 -4.10
N LYS A 106 1.73 29.03 -3.01
CA LYS A 106 0.33 29.40 -2.83
C LYS A 106 0.19 30.91 -2.79
N GLU A 107 0.97 31.60 -1.97
CA GLU A 107 0.97 33.08 -1.91
C GLU A 107 1.35 33.71 -3.26
N GLU A 108 2.33 33.14 -3.97
CA GLU A 108 2.72 33.59 -5.31
C GLU A 108 1.57 33.42 -6.33
N ARG A 109 0.86 32.28 -6.31
CA ARG A 109 -0.28 32.01 -7.20
C ARG A 109 -1.53 32.80 -6.82
N VAL A 110 -1.72 33.19 -5.56
CA VAL A 110 -2.78 34.13 -5.13
C VAL A 110 -2.66 35.46 -5.86
N ASN A 111 -1.46 35.85 -6.28
CA ASN A 111 -1.27 37.08 -7.06
C ASN A 111 -1.52 36.91 -8.57
N SER A 112 -1.82 35.70 -9.05
CA SER A 112 -2.16 35.45 -10.46
C SER A 112 -3.66 35.20 -10.63
N VAL A 113 -4.39 36.23 -11.07
CA VAL A 113 -5.82 36.13 -11.35
C VAL A 113 -6.03 35.65 -12.79
N LYS A 114 -6.41 34.39 -12.97
CA LYS A 114 -6.85 33.90 -14.28
C LYS A 114 -8.33 34.25 -14.50
N ARG A 115 -8.64 34.88 -15.63
CA ARG A 115 -10.03 35.11 -16.06
C ARG A 115 -10.63 33.80 -16.54
N LYS A 116 -11.75 33.36 -15.96
CA LYS A 116 -12.50 32.18 -16.41
C LYS A 116 -13.89 32.61 -16.86
N PHE A 117 -14.30 32.15 -18.03
CA PHE A 117 -15.65 32.38 -18.54
C PHE A 117 -16.62 31.40 -17.85
N LEU A 118 -17.64 31.93 -17.16
CA LEU A 118 -18.70 31.14 -16.53
C LEU A 118 -20.09 31.76 -16.82
N PRO A 119 -21.16 30.96 -16.78
CA PRO A 119 -22.53 31.47 -16.91
C PRO A 119 -22.88 32.39 -15.74
N LEU A 120 -23.74 33.38 -15.98
CA LEU A 120 -24.19 34.34 -14.96
C LEU A 120 -24.80 33.67 -13.74
N SER A 121 -25.59 32.60 -13.93
CA SER A 121 -26.21 31.84 -12.84
C SER A 121 -25.17 31.18 -11.93
N VAL A 122 -23.99 30.84 -12.45
CA VAL A 122 -22.88 30.26 -11.67
C VAL A 122 -22.14 31.36 -10.91
N LEU A 123 -21.99 32.54 -11.51
CA LEU A 123 -21.36 33.71 -10.89
C LEU A 123 -22.23 34.27 -9.75
N GLU A 124 -23.54 34.34 -9.95
CA GLU A 124 -24.53 34.74 -8.94
C GLU A 124 -24.49 33.81 -7.72
N LYS A 125 -24.51 32.49 -7.93
CA LYS A 125 -24.38 31.50 -6.84
C LYS A 125 -23.06 31.59 -6.09
N LYS A 126 -22.01 32.07 -6.74
CA LYS A 126 -20.70 32.30 -6.10
C LYS A 126 -20.60 33.66 -5.41
N GLY A 127 -21.67 34.46 -5.41
CA GLY A 127 -21.73 35.77 -4.75
C GLY A 127 -21.04 36.88 -5.51
N TYR A 128 -20.80 36.72 -6.82
CA TYR A 128 -20.27 37.81 -7.65
C TYR A 128 -21.39 38.77 -8.06
N ASP A 129 -21.06 40.05 -8.15
CA ASP A 129 -21.96 41.09 -8.66
C ASP A 129 -22.21 40.88 -10.16
N VAL A 130 -23.32 40.21 -10.45
CA VAL A 130 -23.73 39.86 -11.81
C VAL A 130 -24.07 41.08 -12.65
N ASP A 131 -24.52 42.18 -12.06
CA ASP A 131 -24.87 43.39 -12.81
C ASP A 131 -23.60 44.13 -13.24
N ALA A 132 -22.60 44.23 -12.37
CA ALA A 132 -21.28 44.77 -12.72
C ALA A 132 -20.57 43.92 -13.78
N ILE A 133 -20.65 42.58 -13.70
CA ILE A 133 -20.05 41.67 -14.68
C ILE A 133 -20.79 41.72 -16.02
N LYS A 134 -22.13 41.85 -16.04
CA LYS A 134 -22.88 42.06 -17.29
C LYS A 134 -22.53 43.40 -17.94
N ALA A 135 -22.32 44.45 -17.15
CA ALA A 135 -22.02 45.79 -17.65
C ALA A 135 -20.58 45.92 -18.19
N HIS A 136 -19.61 45.21 -17.59
CA HIS A 136 -18.18 45.45 -17.85
C HIS A 136 -17.34 44.20 -18.16
N GLY A 137 -17.89 43.00 -18.02
CA GLY A 137 -17.16 41.74 -18.22
C GLY A 137 -17.04 41.34 -19.69
N ASP A 138 -15.91 40.70 -20.04
CA ASP A 138 -15.73 40.11 -21.38
C ASP A 138 -16.76 38.99 -21.57
N ARG A 139 -17.52 39.03 -22.67
CA ARG A 139 -18.55 38.03 -23.00
C ARG A 139 -18.08 37.08 -24.11
N ARG A 140 -18.48 35.81 -24.02
CA ARG A 140 -18.26 34.79 -25.05
C ARG A 140 -19.47 33.88 -25.15
N GLU A 141 -19.78 33.40 -26.34
CA GLU A 141 -20.82 32.40 -26.57
C GLU A 141 -20.20 30.99 -26.46
N ASP A 142 -20.75 30.16 -25.58
CA ASP A 142 -20.35 28.77 -25.34
C ASP A 142 -21.45 27.82 -25.84
N GLU A 143 -21.07 26.77 -26.58
CA GLU A 143 -22.02 25.85 -27.24
C GLU A 143 -22.98 25.15 -26.27
N VAL A 144 -22.58 24.97 -25.01
CA VAL A 144 -23.35 24.22 -24.01
C VAL A 144 -24.11 25.15 -23.08
N PHE A 145 -23.48 26.27 -22.69
CA PHE A 145 -24.02 27.14 -21.64
C PHE A 145 -24.56 28.48 -22.13
N GLY A 146 -24.51 28.76 -23.43
CA GLY A 146 -24.91 30.04 -24.01
C GLY A 146 -23.93 31.16 -23.66
N GLU A 147 -24.42 32.36 -23.33
CA GLU A 147 -23.55 33.49 -22.97
C GLU A 147 -22.83 33.27 -21.63
N VAL A 148 -21.51 33.26 -21.68
CA VAL A 148 -20.62 33.16 -20.51
C VAL A 148 -19.80 34.44 -20.36
N PHE A 149 -19.51 34.81 -19.12
CA PHE A 149 -18.84 36.06 -18.76
C PHE A 149 -17.53 35.76 -18.05
N ALA A 150 -16.48 36.51 -18.40
CA ALA A 150 -15.18 36.39 -17.77
C ALA A 150 -15.23 36.98 -16.35
N ALA A 151 -15.09 36.12 -15.34
CA ALA A 151 -14.88 36.53 -13.97
C ALA A 151 -13.42 36.28 -13.55
N PRO A 152 -12.81 37.19 -12.77
CA PRO A 152 -11.55 36.93 -12.09
C PRO A 152 -11.79 35.88 -11.00
N ILE A 153 -11.45 34.62 -11.28
CA ILE A 153 -11.61 33.52 -10.33
C ILE A 153 -10.23 33.04 -9.91
N LEU A 154 -9.92 33.27 -8.65
CA LEU A 154 -8.74 32.69 -8.02
C LEU A 154 -9.00 31.20 -7.76
N THR A 155 -8.51 30.32 -8.63
CA THR A 155 -8.55 28.87 -8.38
C THR A 155 -7.16 28.42 -8.00
N ILE A 156 -6.96 28.05 -6.73
CA ILE A 156 -5.70 27.52 -6.24
C ILE A 156 -5.96 26.14 -5.65
N SER A 157 -5.52 25.10 -6.38
CA SER A 157 -5.48 23.75 -5.84
C SER A 157 -4.21 23.59 -5.01
N ASN A 158 -4.36 23.41 -3.69
CA ASN A 158 -3.22 23.11 -2.82
C ASN A 158 -2.53 21.81 -3.23
N ASP A 159 -3.29 20.80 -3.63
CA ASP A 159 -2.78 19.47 -3.96
C ASP A 159 -1.94 19.49 -5.24
N GLU A 160 -2.32 20.33 -6.22
CA GLU A 160 -1.54 20.51 -7.45
C GLU A 160 -0.18 21.16 -7.14
N ILE A 161 -0.17 22.23 -6.33
CA ILE A 161 1.08 22.89 -5.91
C ILE A 161 1.96 21.93 -5.11
N GLN A 162 1.37 21.19 -4.17
CA GLN A 162 2.11 20.22 -3.36
C GLN A 162 2.71 19.11 -4.25
N GLY A 163 1.95 18.58 -5.21
CA GLY A 163 2.42 17.57 -6.16
C GLY A 163 3.59 18.05 -7.01
N GLU A 164 3.53 19.29 -7.51
CA GLU A 164 4.65 19.90 -8.26
C GLU A 164 5.91 20.05 -7.39
N VAL A 165 5.77 20.49 -6.13
CA VAL A 165 6.90 20.63 -5.20
C VAL A 165 7.51 19.28 -4.87
N GLU A 166 6.68 18.25 -4.64
CA GLU A 166 7.16 16.89 -4.38
C GLU A 166 7.88 16.29 -5.59
N GLN A 167 7.38 16.53 -6.80
CA GLN A 167 8.00 16.10 -8.05
C GLN A 167 9.36 16.78 -8.27
N GLU A 168 9.46 18.10 -8.04
CA GLU A 168 10.72 18.84 -8.16
C GLU A 168 11.78 18.31 -7.17
N LEU A 169 11.39 18.08 -5.91
CA LEU A 169 12.29 17.53 -4.90
C LEU A 169 12.74 16.11 -5.25
N ALA A 170 11.83 15.26 -5.74
CA ALA A 170 12.16 13.92 -6.18
C ALA A 170 13.14 13.91 -7.36
N GLN A 171 12.98 14.84 -8.33
CA GLN A 171 13.91 15.00 -9.44
C GLN A 171 15.31 15.42 -8.97
N LYS A 172 15.40 16.36 -8.01
CA LYS A 172 16.68 16.79 -7.42
C LYS A 172 17.37 15.65 -6.66
N GLU A 173 16.61 14.89 -5.86
CA GLU A 173 17.13 13.69 -5.17
C GLU A 173 17.66 12.65 -6.17
N TRP A 174 16.94 12.42 -7.26
CA TRP A 174 17.32 11.47 -8.30
C TRP A 174 18.56 11.92 -9.08
N ALA A 175 18.65 13.21 -9.40
CA ALA A 175 19.81 13.78 -10.08
C ALA A 175 21.10 13.64 -9.26
N LEU A 176 21.04 13.92 -7.94
CA LEU A 176 22.20 13.77 -7.06
C LEU A 176 22.63 12.30 -6.89
N LYS A 177 21.66 11.38 -6.76
CA LYS A 177 21.93 9.93 -6.72
C LYS A 177 22.56 9.43 -8.02
N SER A 178 22.15 9.99 -9.16
CA SER A 178 22.68 9.63 -10.48
C SER A 178 24.11 10.13 -10.67
N LYS A 179 24.43 11.36 -10.24
CA LYS A 179 25.81 11.88 -10.22
C LYS A 179 26.76 11.00 -9.39
N LYS A 180 26.34 10.63 -8.16
CA LYS A 180 27.13 9.76 -7.28
C LYS A 180 27.38 8.35 -7.85
N LYS A 181 26.48 7.84 -8.70
CA LYS A 181 26.70 6.56 -9.41
C LYS A 181 27.67 6.70 -10.57
N GLY A 182 27.66 7.83 -11.28
CA GLY A 182 28.56 8.11 -12.39
C GLY A 182 30.03 8.15 -11.97
N GLU A 183 30.33 8.88 -10.89
CA GLU A 183 31.70 9.03 -10.39
C GLU A 183 32.29 7.72 -9.86
N ARG A 184 31.46 6.84 -9.28
CA ARG A 184 31.93 5.56 -8.72
C ARG A 184 32.34 4.53 -9.78
N THR A 185 32.08 4.80 -11.06
CA THR A 185 32.32 3.85 -12.17
C THR A 185 33.51 4.26 -13.05
N GLN A 186 34.10 5.43 -12.85
CA GLN A 186 35.34 5.82 -13.53
C GLN A 186 36.55 5.47 -12.65
N LYS A 187 37.22 4.36 -12.99
CA LYS A 187 38.60 4.12 -12.57
C LYS A 187 39.48 5.19 -13.22
N PRO A 188 40.34 5.91 -12.47
CA PRO A 188 41.20 6.91 -13.08
C PRO A 188 42.25 6.20 -13.95
N VAL A 189 42.24 6.50 -15.24
CA VAL A 189 43.38 6.27 -16.13
C VAL A 189 44.30 7.46 -15.96
N ALA A 190 45.52 7.20 -15.49
CA ALA A 190 46.55 8.21 -15.33
C ALA A 190 46.92 8.81 -16.70
N ASN A 191 46.71 10.11 -16.87
CA ASN A 191 47.48 10.95 -17.77
C ASN A 191 47.42 12.39 -17.22
N GLY A 192 48.61 12.96 -17.00
CA GLY A 192 48.76 14.28 -16.41
C GLY A 192 48.59 15.39 -17.43
N ALA A 193 47.99 16.49 -16.99
CA ALA A 193 48.44 17.86 -17.21
C ALA A 193 47.61 18.79 -16.31
N SER A 194 48.28 19.82 -15.80
CA SER A 194 47.87 20.76 -14.76
C SER A 194 46.54 21.49 -15.01
N ASP A 195 45.71 21.59 -13.96
CA ASP A 195 45.23 22.89 -13.51
C ASP A 195 44.76 22.85 -12.04
N GLN A 196 44.96 23.95 -11.33
CA GLN A 196 44.84 24.05 -9.88
C GLN A 196 43.38 23.99 -9.39
N ALA A 197 43.03 22.91 -8.69
CA ALA A 197 41.89 22.87 -7.78
C ALA A 197 42.29 22.13 -6.49
N ILE A 198 42.03 22.77 -5.36
CA ILE A 198 42.36 22.28 -4.01
C ILE A 198 41.59 20.97 -3.77
N PRO A 199 42.27 19.84 -3.48
CA PRO A 199 41.59 18.59 -3.15
C PRO A 199 40.95 18.69 -1.77
N VAL A 200 39.65 18.46 -1.69
CA VAL A 200 38.99 18.09 -0.44
C VAL A 200 39.20 16.60 -0.28
N GLU A 201 40.16 16.21 0.56
CA GLU A 201 40.34 14.83 0.98
C GLU A 201 39.15 14.42 1.87
N ASP A 202 38.39 13.41 1.42
CA ASP A 202 37.42 12.69 2.25
C ASP A 202 38.19 11.83 3.27
N GLU A 203 38.75 12.51 4.28
CA GLU A 203 39.24 11.88 5.48
C GLU A 203 38.04 11.29 6.24
N VAL A 204 38.11 10.01 6.55
CA VAL A 204 37.10 9.33 7.37
C VAL A 204 37.23 9.89 8.79
N TRP A 205 36.39 10.87 9.12
CA TRP A 205 36.28 11.40 10.48
C TRP A 205 35.71 10.33 11.43
N GLU A 206 36.60 9.60 12.10
CA GLU A 206 36.29 8.96 13.37
C GLU A 206 36.21 10.07 14.43
N VAL A 207 35.01 10.26 14.98
CA VAL A 207 34.77 11.21 16.08
C VAL A 207 35.52 10.71 17.33
N PRO A 208 36.51 11.45 17.87
CA PRO A 208 37.10 11.12 19.15
C PRO A 208 36.05 11.23 20.25
N SER A 209 36.00 10.21 21.10
CA SER A 209 35.25 10.22 22.35
C SER A 209 36.01 11.10 23.34
N ASP A 210 35.66 12.38 23.42
CA ASP A 210 36.22 13.27 24.44
C ASP A 210 35.53 13.04 25.79
N ASP A 211 36.34 12.58 26.75
CA ASP A 211 36.10 12.61 28.19
C ASP A 211 36.10 14.08 28.67
N GLU A 212 34.98 14.53 29.27
CA GLU A 212 34.95 15.82 29.97
C GLU A 212 35.55 15.69 31.39
N PRO A 213 36.43 16.63 31.81
CA PRO A 213 36.87 16.72 33.20
C PRO A 213 35.81 17.38 34.10
N ALA A 214 35.80 16.94 35.35
CA ALA A 214 34.86 17.33 36.40
C ALA A 214 34.77 18.85 36.62
N ARG A 215 33.53 19.37 36.65
CA ARG A 215 33.19 20.68 37.22
C ARG A 215 32.51 20.50 38.58
N GLU A 216 32.99 21.28 39.55
CA GLU A 216 32.51 21.32 40.94
C GLU A 216 31.03 21.79 41.05
N PRO A 217 30.26 21.29 42.04
CA PRO A 217 28.88 21.71 42.22
C PRO A 217 28.75 22.89 43.21
N ALA A 218 28.09 23.95 42.74
CA ALA A 218 27.50 24.99 43.59
C ALA A 218 26.23 24.48 44.32
N SER A 219 25.91 25.17 45.41
CA SER A 219 25.14 24.74 46.59
C SER A 219 23.63 24.43 46.43
N LYS A 220 23.26 23.25 46.95
CA LYS A 220 22.08 22.80 47.75
C LYS A 220 20.71 23.50 47.64
N ALA A 221 19.71 22.66 47.33
CA ALA A 221 18.41 22.59 48.04
C ALA A 221 18.14 21.13 48.44
N PRO A 222 17.53 20.83 49.62
CA PRO A 222 17.50 19.48 50.18
C PRO A 222 16.37 18.65 49.56
N LYS A 223 16.71 17.57 48.84
CA LYS A 223 15.77 16.49 48.49
C LYS A 223 16.13 15.23 49.26
N LYS A 224 15.09 14.64 49.87
CA LYS A 224 15.06 13.38 50.61
C LYS A 224 15.92 12.28 49.96
N GLY A 225 16.75 11.65 50.78
CA GLY A 225 17.67 10.58 50.39
C GLY A 225 16.95 9.38 49.81
N VAL A 226 17.24 9.13 48.54
CA VAL A 226 17.23 7.79 47.95
C VAL A 226 18.71 7.42 47.84
N ASP A 227 19.09 6.25 48.32
CA ASP A 227 20.47 5.81 48.45
C ASP A 227 21.21 5.91 47.11
N LYS A 228 22.27 6.74 47.08
CA LYS A 228 23.10 6.96 45.88
C LYS A 228 23.70 5.67 45.35
N GLU A 229 23.90 4.68 46.21
CA GLU A 229 24.45 3.37 45.89
C GLU A 229 23.49 2.55 45.03
N GLU A 230 22.19 2.60 45.31
CA GLU A 230 21.16 1.91 44.52
C GLU A 230 21.03 2.51 43.10
N GLN A 231 21.14 3.85 43.00
CA GLN A 231 21.15 4.52 41.69
C GLN A 231 22.41 4.20 40.87
N GLN A 232 23.56 3.98 41.52
CA GLN A 232 24.80 3.63 40.85
C GLN A 232 24.76 2.17 40.36
N ALA A 233 24.27 1.25 41.20
CA ALA A 233 24.05 -0.14 40.83
C ALA A 233 23.04 -0.28 39.66
N ALA A 234 21.94 0.48 39.69
CA ALA A 234 20.96 0.50 38.59
C ALA A 234 21.57 1.02 37.26
N LYS A 235 22.44 2.03 37.32
CA LYS A 235 23.15 2.55 36.14
C LYS A 235 24.13 1.53 35.56
N GLU A 236 24.87 0.81 36.41
CA GLU A 236 25.78 -0.26 35.96
C GLU A 236 25.03 -1.45 35.37
N ALA A 237 23.92 -1.86 35.98
CA ALA A 237 23.04 -2.89 35.43
C ALA A 237 22.50 -2.51 34.05
N ALA A 238 22.02 -1.27 33.89
CA ALA A 238 21.56 -0.75 32.60
C ALA A 238 22.68 -0.69 31.54
N LYS A 239 23.90 -0.33 31.93
CA LYS A 239 25.07 -0.32 31.04
C LYS A 239 25.43 -1.74 30.58
N GLN A 240 25.35 -2.73 31.47
CA GLN A 240 25.60 -4.15 31.14
C GLN A 240 24.54 -4.70 30.18
N VAL A 241 23.25 -4.40 30.42
CA VAL A 241 22.16 -4.79 29.50
C VAL A 241 22.39 -4.22 28.10
N LYS A 242 22.75 -2.93 28.01
CA LYS A 242 23.02 -2.28 26.72
C LYS A 242 24.24 -2.86 25.99
N LEU A 243 25.29 -3.25 26.72
CA LEU A 243 26.45 -3.93 26.14
C LEU A 243 26.09 -5.31 25.58
N ARG A 244 25.25 -6.07 26.29
CA ARG A 244 24.74 -7.38 25.82
C ARG A 244 23.86 -7.24 24.59
N GLU A 245 22.96 -6.27 24.58
CA GLU A 245 22.09 -5.97 23.43
C GLU A 245 22.91 -5.59 22.19
N ASN A 246 23.93 -4.75 22.35
CA ASN A 246 24.84 -4.39 21.26
C ASN A 246 25.65 -5.59 20.74
N ALA A 247 26.12 -6.47 21.63
CA ALA A 247 26.81 -7.70 21.25
C ALA A 247 25.86 -8.62 20.45
N TRP A 248 24.61 -8.77 20.90
CA TRP A 248 23.58 -9.53 20.20
C TRP A 248 23.32 -9.00 18.79
N HIS A 249 23.17 -7.68 18.65
CA HIS A 249 22.96 -7.05 17.34
C HIS A 249 24.14 -7.28 16.39
N ARG A 250 25.38 -7.23 16.88
CA ARG A 250 26.58 -7.53 16.07
C ARG A 250 26.57 -8.97 15.57
N GLU A 251 26.28 -9.94 16.43
CA GLU A 251 26.24 -11.35 16.03
C GLU A 251 25.07 -11.66 15.09
N THR A 252 23.90 -11.07 15.33
CA THR A 252 22.73 -11.20 14.44
C THR A 252 23.02 -10.63 13.05
N ALA A 253 23.72 -9.49 12.97
CA ALA A 253 24.12 -8.89 11.71
C ALA A 253 25.11 -9.77 10.93
N LYS A 254 26.06 -10.44 11.61
CA LYS A 254 26.98 -11.42 11.00
C LYS A 254 26.20 -12.60 10.41
N ALA A 255 25.28 -13.19 11.18
CA ALA A 255 24.44 -14.30 10.73
C ALA A 255 23.55 -13.92 9.53
N ALA A 256 22.91 -12.75 9.57
CA ALA A 256 22.08 -12.25 8.48
C ALA A 256 22.87 -12.04 7.17
N LYS A 257 24.15 -11.64 7.26
CA LYS A 257 25.00 -11.44 6.08
C LYS A 257 25.33 -12.74 5.34
N VAL A 258 25.37 -13.88 6.04
CA VAL A 258 25.78 -15.17 5.44
C VAL A 258 24.61 -16.08 5.05
N ILE A 259 23.40 -15.84 5.56
CA ILE A 259 22.25 -16.74 5.35
C ILE A 259 21.81 -16.85 3.88
N GLY A 260 21.89 -15.76 3.11
CA GLY A 260 21.57 -15.74 1.68
C GLY A 260 22.52 -16.61 0.84
N PRO A 261 23.84 -16.39 0.93
CA PRO A 261 24.85 -17.25 0.30
C PRO A 261 24.70 -18.73 0.68
N LEU A 262 24.48 -19.04 1.98
CA LEU A 262 24.28 -20.41 2.45
C LEU A 262 23.08 -21.09 1.78
N ASN A 263 21.92 -20.42 1.74
CA ASN A 263 20.71 -20.98 1.11
C ASN A 263 20.93 -21.30 -0.38
N THR A 264 21.67 -20.45 -1.09
CA THR A 264 21.95 -20.64 -2.52
C THR A 264 22.81 -21.88 -2.76
N VAL A 265 23.90 -22.04 -1.99
CA VAL A 265 24.83 -23.16 -2.14
C VAL A 265 24.21 -24.48 -1.65
N ILE A 266 23.48 -24.47 -0.54
CA ILE A 266 22.76 -25.66 -0.04
C ILE A 266 21.78 -26.17 -1.12
N LYS A 267 20.98 -25.29 -1.74
CA LYS A 267 20.05 -25.69 -2.81
C LYS A 267 20.76 -26.31 -4.01
N ALA A 268 21.92 -25.76 -4.38
CA ALA A 268 22.74 -26.31 -5.46
C ALA A 268 23.33 -27.69 -5.10
N LEU A 269 23.82 -27.86 -3.87
CA LEU A 269 24.33 -29.14 -3.36
C LEU A 269 23.24 -30.21 -3.28
N THR A 270 22.05 -29.90 -2.76
CA THR A 270 20.91 -30.84 -2.73
C THR A 270 20.52 -31.27 -4.14
N SER A 271 20.55 -30.35 -5.11
CA SER A 271 20.27 -30.67 -6.52
C SER A 271 21.36 -31.53 -7.13
N ALA A 272 22.64 -31.29 -6.77
CA ALA A 272 23.76 -32.12 -7.19
C ALA A 272 23.66 -33.53 -6.60
N GLN A 273 23.41 -33.65 -5.29
CA GLN A 273 23.23 -34.93 -4.59
C GLN A 273 22.12 -35.80 -5.22
N LEU A 274 20.99 -35.19 -5.59
CA LEU A 274 19.90 -35.90 -6.26
C LEU A 274 20.26 -36.37 -7.69
N ARG A 275 21.16 -35.66 -8.37
CA ARG A 275 21.63 -36.04 -9.71
C ARG A 275 22.71 -37.11 -9.64
N THR A 276 23.61 -37.01 -8.66
CA THR A 276 24.67 -38.00 -8.45
C THR A 276 24.10 -39.32 -7.92
N SER A 277 23.09 -39.31 -7.06
CA SER A 277 22.44 -40.54 -6.58
C SER A 277 21.70 -41.33 -7.68
N LYS A 278 21.34 -40.66 -8.78
CA LYS A 278 20.74 -41.34 -9.96
C LYS A 278 21.78 -41.91 -10.92
N ASN A 279 23.05 -41.59 -10.74
CA ASN A 279 24.15 -42.02 -11.60
C ASN A 279 25.37 -42.33 -10.74
N GLU A 280 25.17 -43.07 -9.65
CA GLU A 280 26.19 -43.29 -8.61
C GLU A 280 27.46 -43.93 -9.19
N GLU A 281 27.30 -44.76 -10.22
CA GLU A 281 28.37 -45.42 -10.96
C GLU A 281 29.35 -44.48 -11.68
N LEU A 282 29.02 -43.18 -11.82
CA LEU A 282 29.85 -42.20 -12.51
C LEU A 282 30.79 -41.41 -11.60
N PHE A 283 30.54 -41.42 -10.30
CA PHE A 283 31.22 -40.53 -9.37
C PHE A 283 32.13 -41.34 -8.46
N ASP A 284 33.35 -40.86 -8.26
CA ASP A 284 34.25 -41.40 -7.24
C ASP A 284 33.58 -41.26 -5.86
N THR A 285 33.75 -42.27 -5.01
CA THR A 285 33.22 -42.30 -3.64
C THR A 285 33.64 -41.06 -2.85
N LYS A 286 34.87 -40.55 -3.06
CA LYS A 286 35.34 -39.31 -2.42
C LYS A 286 34.52 -38.08 -2.79
N LEU A 287 34.04 -37.99 -4.03
CA LEU A 287 33.23 -36.85 -4.48
C LEU A 287 31.81 -36.93 -3.90
N LEU A 288 31.25 -38.14 -3.80
CA LEU A 288 29.95 -38.37 -3.15
C LEU A 288 30.00 -38.03 -1.66
N GLU A 289 31.05 -38.48 -0.96
CA GLU A 289 31.32 -38.12 0.43
C GLU A 289 31.50 -36.60 0.60
N GLY A 290 32.25 -35.96 -0.30
CA GLY A 290 32.45 -34.52 -0.30
C GLY A 290 31.16 -33.70 -0.46
N ILE A 291 30.20 -34.17 -1.27
CA ILE A 291 28.87 -33.53 -1.38
C ILE A 291 28.11 -33.64 -0.05
N THR A 292 28.09 -34.83 0.55
CA THR A 292 27.39 -35.08 1.81
C THR A 292 27.99 -34.29 2.97
N GLU A 293 29.32 -34.24 3.07
CA GLU A 293 30.04 -33.48 4.09
C GLU A 293 29.76 -31.98 3.95
N ALA A 294 29.89 -31.43 2.73
CA ALA A 294 29.62 -30.03 2.45
C ALA A 294 28.16 -29.66 2.78
N LEU A 295 27.20 -30.50 2.39
CA LEU A 295 25.79 -30.27 2.67
C LEU A 295 25.50 -30.28 4.18
N THR A 296 26.06 -31.24 4.91
CA THR A 296 25.89 -31.36 6.37
C THR A 296 26.45 -30.13 7.07
N LYS A 297 27.68 -29.75 6.75
CA LYS A 297 28.37 -28.61 7.38
C LYS A 297 27.67 -27.28 7.10
N LEU A 298 27.29 -27.00 5.85
CA LEU A 298 26.57 -25.76 5.52
C LEU A 298 25.16 -25.73 6.13
N THR A 299 24.49 -26.88 6.26
CA THR A 299 23.18 -26.97 6.92
C THR A 299 23.30 -26.66 8.41
N GLN A 300 24.35 -27.13 9.09
CA GLN A 300 24.62 -26.78 10.50
C GLN A 300 24.81 -25.26 10.66
N PHE A 301 25.61 -24.62 9.81
CA PHE A 301 25.78 -23.15 9.84
C PHE A 301 24.47 -22.41 9.61
N LYS A 302 23.65 -22.86 8.65
CA LYS A 302 22.33 -22.28 8.39
C LYS A 302 21.41 -22.40 9.60
N THR A 303 21.37 -23.55 10.26
CA THR A 303 20.54 -23.76 11.46
C THR A 303 20.95 -22.82 12.58
N ARG A 304 22.26 -22.70 12.85
CA ARG A 304 22.79 -21.75 13.86
C ARG A 304 22.47 -20.29 13.51
N ALA A 305 22.68 -19.89 12.26
CA ALA A 305 22.37 -18.54 11.80
C ALA A 305 20.88 -18.21 11.93
N THR A 306 20.01 -19.18 11.61
CA THR A 306 18.56 -19.01 11.69
C THR A 306 18.11 -18.89 13.15
N ALA A 307 18.60 -19.76 14.03
CA ALA A 307 18.30 -19.74 15.46
C ALA A 307 18.67 -18.40 16.11
N LEU A 308 19.84 -17.84 15.74
CA LEU A 308 20.28 -16.54 16.25
C LEU A 308 19.39 -15.38 15.76
N ILE A 309 18.93 -15.43 14.51
CA ILE A 309 18.04 -14.41 13.94
C ILE A 309 16.63 -14.51 14.55
N SER A 310 16.14 -15.71 14.83
CA SER A 310 14.78 -15.95 15.32
C SER A 310 14.62 -15.86 16.85
N ALA A 311 15.70 -15.71 17.62
CA ALA A 311 15.61 -15.62 19.07
C ALA A 311 14.75 -14.42 19.53
N SER A 312 13.87 -14.64 20.51
CA SER A 312 12.94 -13.62 21.02
C SER A 312 13.66 -12.56 21.88
N ALA A 313 13.06 -11.38 22.06
CA ALA A 313 13.65 -10.31 22.86
C ALA A 313 13.93 -10.71 24.32
N LEU A 314 13.12 -11.59 24.90
CA LEU A 314 13.32 -12.14 26.24
C LEU A 314 14.55 -13.06 26.30
N GLN A 315 14.74 -13.89 25.27
CA GLN A 315 15.91 -14.77 25.16
C GLN A 315 17.21 -13.97 24.97
N LYS A 316 17.14 -12.83 24.24
CA LYS A 316 18.27 -11.91 24.04
C LYS A 316 18.79 -11.28 25.35
N LEU A 317 17.94 -11.17 26.36
CA LEU A 317 18.28 -10.56 27.65
C LEU A 317 18.78 -11.60 28.67
N ALA A 318 18.31 -12.84 28.57
CA ALA A 318 18.62 -13.91 29.51
C ALA A 318 19.97 -14.60 29.25
N GLU A 319 20.36 -14.79 27.98
CA GLU A 319 21.55 -15.55 27.62
C GLU A 319 22.54 -14.70 26.81
N MET A 320 23.83 -14.82 27.11
CA MET A 320 24.86 -14.20 26.27
C MET A 320 24.85 -14.92 24.92
N PRO A 321 24.77 -14.19 23.78
CA PRO A 321 24.71 -14.83 22.47
C PRO A 321 25.92 -15.74 22.30
N GLN A 322 25.68 -17.01 21.93
CA GLN A 322 26.75 -17.83 21.39
C GLN A 322 27.37 -17.04 20.23
N THR A 323 28.69 -16.80 20.29
CA THR A 323 29.40 -16.07 19.25
C THR A 323 29.12 -16.77 17.92
N PHE A 324 28.53 -16.04 16.97
CA PHE A 324 28.38 -16.58 15.64
C PHE A 324 29.78 -16.81 15.09
N GLU A 325 29.97 -17.95 14.44
CA GLU A 325 31.28 -18.34 13.93
C GLU A 325 31.90 -17.24 13.07
N ASN A 326 33.22 -17.30 12.96
CA ASN A 326 33.95 -16.34 12.14
C ASN A 326 33.37 -16.37 10.72
N VAL A 327 32.90 -15.21 10.25
CA VAL A 327 32.33 -15.04 8.91
C VAL A 327 33.30 -15.51 7.83
N ALA A 328 34.61 -15.39 8.08
CA ALA A 328 35.65 -15.91 7.20
C ALA A 328 35.60 -17.44 7.07
N ASP A 329 35.35 -18.17 8.15
CA ASP A 329 35.26 -19.64 8.15
C ASP A 329 34.01 -20.10 7.39
N VAL A 330 32.87 -19.45 7.63
CA VAL A 330 31.63 -19.74 6.89
C VAL A 330 31.85 -19.50 5.39
N GLN A 331 32.51 -18.39 5.03
CA GLN A 331 32.83 -18.09 3.63
C GLN A 331 33.83 -19.08 3.01
N ALA A 332 34.82 -19.54 3.78
CA ALA A 332 35.77 -20.56 3.32
C ALA A 332 35.05 -21.89 3.01
N ASN A 333 34.12 -22.31 3.88
CA ASN A 333 33.31 -23.51 3.65
C ASN A 333 32.34 -23.35 2.47
N VAL A 334 31.76 -22.16 2.27
CA VAL A 334 30.95 -21.85 1.09
C VAL A 334 31.78 -21.97 -0.19
N LYS A 335 33.03 -21.47 -0.20
CA LYS A 335 33.94 -21.63 -1.35
C LYS A 335 34.32 -23.09 -1.58
N ALA A 336 34.64 -23.85 -0.54
CA ALA A 336 34.94 -25.28 -0.64
C ALA A 336 33.75 -26.07 -1.24
N ALA A 337 32.53 -25.79 -0.78
CA ALA A 337 31.31 -26.38 -1.34
C ALA A 337 31.07 -26.01 -2.83
N GLN A 338 31.41 -24.77 -3.23
CA GLN A 338 31.35 -24.36 -4.64
C GLN A 338 32.37 -25.10 -5.51
N GLN A 339 33.53 -25.45 -4.96
CA GLN A 339 34.51 -26.28 -5.64
C GLN A 339 33.96 -27.70 -5.89
N VAL A 340 33.37 -28.33 -4.86
CA VAL A 340 32.71 -29.65 -5.01
C VAL A 340 31.64 -29.61 -6.12
N LEU A 341 30.82 -28.55 -6.18
CA LEU A 341 29.83 -28.38 -7.25
C LEU A 341 30.46 -28.23 -8.64
N THR A 342 31.65 -27.63 -8.73
CA THR A 342 32.41 -27.49 -9.98
C THR A 342 32.93 -28.84 -10.44
N ASP A 343 33.44 -29.66 -9.52
CA ASP A 343 33.93 -31.00 -9.81
C ASP A 343 32.79 -31.92 -10.28
N VAL A 344 31.62 -31.86 -9.65
CA VAL A 344 30.42 -32.59 -10.13
C VAL A 344 30.03 -32.19 -11.56
N ARG A 345 30.07 -30.90 -11.89
CA ARG A 345 29.76 -30.42 -13.24
C ARG A 345 30.78 -30.91 -14.26
N LYS A 346 32.05 -30.99 -13.88
CA LYS A 346 33.13 -31.50 -14.74
C LYS A 346 32.87 -32.96 -15.14
N VAL A 347 32.54 -33.83 -14.17
CA VAL A 347 32.21 -35.24 -14.45
C VAL A 347 31.02 -35.38 -15.40
N PHE A 348 29.95 -34.58 -15.21
CA PHE A 348 28.82 -34.58 -16.13
C PHE A 348 29.18 -34.11 -17.53
N ALA A 349 30.06 -33.11 -17.66
CA ALA A 349 30.53 -32.63 -18.95
C ALA A 349 31.39 -33.69 -19.67
N GLU A 350 32.29 -34.36 -18.96
CA GLU A 350 33.12 -35.44 -19.50
C GLU A 350 32.27 -36.61 -20.00
N LYS A 351 31.24 -37.03 -19.25
CA LYS A 351 30.29 -38.07 -19.73
C LYS A 351 29.51 -37.61 -20.96
N ALA A 352 29.10 -36.35 -21.03
CA ALA A 352 28.40 -35.82 -22.20
C ALA A 352 29.29 -35.83 -23.45
N GLU A 353 30.58 -35.52 -23.31
CA GLU A 353 31.55 -35.61 -24.40
C GLU A 353 31.87 -37.07 -24.78
N ALA A 354 32.03 -37.98 -23.82
CA ALA A 354 32.21 -39.41 -24.08
C ALA A 354 31.01 -40.02 -24.81
N ALA A 355 29.77 -39.64 -24.44
CA ALA A 355 28.56 -40.07 -25.12
C ALA A 355 28.44 -39.50 -26.54
N LYS A 356 29.01 -38.32 -26.81
CA LYS A 356 29.13 -37.77 -28.18
C LYS A 356 30.16 -38.54 -29.00
N ALA A 357 31.29 -38.92 -28.41
CA ALA A 357 32.34 -39.70 -29.08
C ALA A 357 31.89 -41.13 -29.42
N ALA A 358 31.18 -41.80 -28.51
CA ALA A 358 30.67 -43.16 -28.69
C ALA A 358 29.62 -43.30 -29.81
N LYS A 359 29.01 -42.20 -30.26
CA LYS A 359 27.98 -42.21 -31.30
C LYS A 359 28.49 -42.31 -32.74
N GLY A 360 29.81 -42.39 -32.96
CA GLY A 360 30.42 -42.64 -34.27
C GLY A 360 30.25 -41.50 -35.28
N GLU A 361 31.30 -41.17 -36.04
CA GLU A 361 31.33 -40.06 -37.00
C GLU A 361 30.50 -40.27 -38.29
N GLY A 362 29.58 -41.24 -38.32
CA GLY A 362 28.91 -41.67 -39.55
C GLY A 362 27.53 -41.08 -39.84
N ALA A 363 26.92 -40.30 -38.94
CA ALA A 363 25.62 -39.68 -39.20
C ALA A 363 25.79 -38.17 -39.45
N PRO A 364 25.21 -37.60 -40.54
CA PRO A 364 25.29 -36.17 -40.80
C PRO A 364 24.71 -35.43 -39.60
N LYS A 365 25.60 -34.77 -38.85
CA LYS A 365 25.28 -33.98 -37.68
C LYS A 365 24.27 -32.89 -38.08
N ALA A 366 23.00 -33.11 -37.82
CA ALA A 366 22.09 -32.03 -37.51
C ALA A 366 22.65 -31.35 -36.25
N LYS A 367 23.42 -30.27 -36.44
CA LYS A 367 23.90 -29.41 -35.37
C LYS A 367 22.69 -28.84 -34.63
N ALA A 368 22.26 -29.54 -33.58
CA ALA A 368 21.44 -28.98 -32.51
C ALA A 368 22.34 -28.16 -31.56
N GLY A 369 23.09 -27.21 -32.13
CA GLY A 369 23.28 -25.95 -31.42
C GLY A 369 21.98 -25.19 -31.64
N ALA A 370 21.41 -24.60 -30.60
CA ALA A 370 20.29 -23.68 -30.73
C ALA A 370 20.73 -22.54 -31.65
N LYS A 371 20.54 -22.71 -32.97
CA LYS A 371 20.61 -21.62 -33.93
C LYS A 371 19.42 -20.76 -33.59
N SER A 372 19.72 -19.59 -33.05
CA SER A 372 18.75 -18.51 -32.88
C SER A 372 17.91 -18.40 -34.15
N LEU A 373 16.58 -18.37 -33.99
CA LEU A 373 15.65 -18.10 -35.08
C LEU A 373 15.86 -16.64 -35.52
N SER A 374 16.73 -16.45 -36.51
CA SER A 374 16.97 -15.15 -37.14
C SER A 374 16.16 -15.08 -38.43
N VAL A 375 15.11 -14.27 -38.42
CA VAL A 375 14.40 -13.83 -39.64
C VAL A 375 14.70 -12.35 -39.84
N LYS A 376 15.11 -11.98 -41.05
CA LYS A 376 15.51 -10.61 -41.38
C LYS A 376 14.31 -9.68 -41.19
N GLY A 377 14.37 -8.81 -40.19
CA GLY A 377 13.30 -7.86 -39.84
C GLY A 377 12.45 -8.22 -38.62
N ALA A 378 12.67 -9.38 -37.98
CA ALA A 378 11.98 -9.78 -36.74
C ALA A 378 12.96 -9.97 -35.58
N SER A 379 12.52 -9.70 -34.35
CA SER A 379 13.33 -9.96 -33.16
C SER A 379 13.37 -11.46 -32.85
N GLU A 380 14.52 -11.95 -32.37
CA GLU A 380 14.73 -13.36 -32.01
C GLU A 380 13.70 -13.84 -30.96
N ARG A 381 13.32 -12.95 -30.04
CA ARG A 381 12.30 -13.22 -29.02
C ARG A 381 10.91 -13.46 -29.64
N ALA A 382 10.46 -12.59 -30.55
CA ALA A 382 9.17 -12.75 -31.23
C ALA A 382 9.12 -14.03 -32.06
N MET A 383 10.24 -14.40 -32.70
CA MET A 383 10.36 -15.64 -33.45
C MET A 383 10.27 -16.90 -32.57
N ASN A 384 10.88 -16.86 -31.38
CA ASN A 384 10.80 -17.97 -30.42
C ASN A 384 9.41 -18.09 -29.79
N GLU A 385 8.72 -16.97 -29.52
CA GLU A 385 7.34 -16.97 -29.02
C GLU A 385 6.36 -17.57 -30.06
N LEU A 386 6.46 -17.17 -31.33
CA LEU A 386 5.67 -17.76 -32.42
C LEU A 386 5.99 -19.24 -32.66
N TRP A 387 7.26 -19.65 -32.50
CA TRP A 387 7.67 -21.05 -32.62
C TRP A 387 7.03 -21.91 -31.54
N ASN A 388 7.03 -21.43 -30.29
CA ASN A 388 6.43 -22.13 -29.16
C ASN A 388 4.91 -22.27 -29.33
N LEU A 389 4.21 -21.19 -29.70
CA LEU A 389 2.76 -21.21 -29.95
C LEU A 389 2.34 -22.22 -31.02
N ARG A 390 3.19 -22.46 -32.03
CA ARG A 390 2.86 -23.33 -33.17
C ARG A 390 3.23 -24.81 -32.95
N GLN A 391 4.06 -25.12 -31.95
CA GLN A 391 4.37 -26.50 -31.56
C GLN A 391 3.21 -27.18 -30.81
N ASP A 392 2.30 -26.40 -30.22
CA ASP A 392 1.25 -26.91 -29.34
C ASP A 392 0.01 -27.44 -30.10
N ASP A 393 -0.16 -27.11 -31.39
CA ASP A 393 -1.48 -27.23 -32.04
C ASP A 393 -1.70 -28.45 -32.97
N GLU A 394 -0.68 -29.18 -33.46
CA GLU A 394 -0.92 -30.15 -34.56
C GLU A 394 -0.25 -31.54 -34.48
N GLY A 395 0.50 -31.87 -33.42
CA GLY A 395 1.12 -33.21 -33.27
C GLY A 395 2.16 -33.61 -34.36
N LYS A 396 2.25 -32.86 -35.46
CA LYS A 396 3.32 -32.92 -36.46
C LYS A 396 4.40 -31.93 -36.09
N LYS A 397 5.55 -32.43 -35.65
CA LYS A 397 6.74 -31.62 -35.37
C LYS A 397 7.27 -31.00 -36.66
N LEU A 398 6.94 -29.74 -36.91
CA LEU A 398 7.63 -28.91 -37.90
C LEU A 398 9.09 -28.76 -37.51
N THR A 399 9.99 -28.88 -38.48
CA THR A 399 11.41 -28.56 -38.28
C THR A 399 11.62 -27.05 -38.26
N HIS A 400 12.68 -26.58 -37.59
CA HIS A 400 13.06 -25.15 -37.56
C HIS A 400 13.15 -24.52 -38.96
N SER A 401 13.61 -25.29 -39.96
CA SER A 401 13.70 -24.86 -41.36
C SER A 401 12.33 -24.70 -42.02
N GLN A 402 11.38 -25.57 -41.70
CA GLN A 402 10.02 -25.48 -42.25
C GLN A 402 9.27 -24.30 -41.65
N PHE A 403 9.40 -24.06 -40.35
CA PHE A 403 8.81 -22.88 -39.72
C PHE A 403 9.45 -21.58 -40.19
N GLY A 404 10.78 -21.55 -40.33
CA GLY A 404 11.48 -20.41 -40.91
C GLY A 404 10.98 -20.06 -42.30
N ARG A 405 10.69 -21.07 -43.15
CA ARG A 405 10.05 -20.87 -44.46
C ARG A 405 8.63 -20.35 -44.34
N VAL A 406 7.79 -20.98 -43.53
CA VAL A 406 6.40 -20.52 -43.35
C VAL A 406 6.35 -19.08 -42.86
N VAL A 407 7.21 -18.70 -41.90
CA VAL A 407 7.28 -17.31 -41.42
C VAL A 407 7.81 -16.38 -42.52
N HIS A 408 8.83 -16.78 -43.26
CA HIS A 408 9.34 -16.01 -44.39
C HIS A 408 8.27 -15.79 -45.47
N ASP A 409 7.56 -16.84 -45.88
CA ASP A 409 6.54 -16.79 -46.94
C ASP A 409 5.34 -15.93 -46.51
N ASN A 410 4.99 -15.91 -45.21
CA ASN A 410 3.94 -15.04 -44.68
C ASN A 410 4.41 -13.58 -44.49
N LEU A 411 5.70 -13.36 -44.24
CA LEU A 411 6.28 -12.01 -44.07
C LEU A 411 6.78 -11.38 -45.38
N GLU A 412 7.06 -12.17 -46.41
CA GLU A 412 7.52 -11.70 -47.72
C GLU A 412 6.60 -10.64 -48.33
N PRO A 413 5.26 -10.81 -48.31
CA PRO A 413 4.34 -9.78 -48.78
C PRO A 413 4.39 -8.47 -47.97
N TRP A 414 4.91 -8.50 -46.73
CA TRP A 414 5.08 -7.34 -45.86
C TRP A 414 6.46 -6.71 -46.02
N LEU A 415 7.50 -7.50 -46.32
CA LEU A 415 8.85 -7.03 -46.63
C LEU A 415 8.86 -6.11 -47.86
N ALA A 416 7.97 -6.34 -48.83
CA ALA A 416 7.76 -5.45 -49.97
C ALA A 416 7.30 -4.02 -49.57
N THR A 417 6.71 -3.84 -48.38
CA THR A 417 6.29 -2.53 -47.86
C THR A 417 7.40 -1.78 -47.09
N ALA A 418 8.55 -2.43 -46.86
CA ALA A 418 9.70 -1.86 -46.17
C ALA A 418 10.71 -1.26 -47.15
N LYS A 419 11.04 0.02 -46.97
CA LYS A 419 12.14 0.67 -47.69
C LYS A 419 13.42 0.53 -46.87
N HIS A 420 14.48 -0.01 -47.47
CA HIS A 420 15.79 -0.04 -46.84
C HIS A 420 16.40 1.36 -46.89
N VAL A 421 16.71 1.93 -45.72
CA VAL A 421 17.32 3.26 -45.59
C VAL A 421 18.69 3.10 -44.96
N GLN A 422 19.70 3.70 -45.58
CA GLN A 422 21.07 3.72 -45.06
C GLN A 422 21.25 4.92 -44.12
N PHE A 423 21.87 4.64 -42.99
CA PHE A 423 22.29 5.62 -42.00
C PHE A 423 23.81 5.54 -41.85
N ASP A 424 24.47 6.69 -41.83
CA ASP A 424 25.89 6.77 -41.48
C ASP A 424 26.05 6.60 -39.97
N ARG A 425 27.00 5.77 -39.55
CA ARG A 425 27.41 5.58 -38.16
C ARG A 425 28.49 6.58 -37.80
N LEU A 426 28.62 6.86 -36.50
CA LEU A 426 29.64 7.76 -35.95
C LEU A 426 31.09 7.28 -36.20
N ASP A 427 31.28 5.99 -36.48
CA ASP A 427 32.58 5.38 -36.84
C ASP A 427 32.89 5.47 -38.35
N GLY A 428 32.03 6.11 -39.14
CA GLY A 428 32.15 6.20 -40.60
C GLY A 428 31.59 5.00 -41.36
N GLY A 429 31.07 3.97 -40.67
CA GLY A 429 30.38 2.84 -41.30
C GLY A 429 28.96 3.19 -41.75
N LYS A 430 28.39 2.43 -42.68
CA LYS A 430 26.97 2.55 -43.06
C LYS A 430 26.14 1.41 -42.47
N VAL A 431 25.01 1.70 -41.86
CA VAL A 431 24.03 0.70 -41.43
C VAL A 431 22.74 0.84 -42.24
N THR A 432 22.25 -0.25 -42.82
CA THR A 432 20.98 -0.24 -43.57
C THR A 432 19.88 -0.78 -42.68
N LEU A 433 18.84 0.02 -42.42
CA LEU A 433 17.68 -0.40 -41.66
C LEU A 433 16.45 -0.49 -42.58
N PRO A 434 15.66 -1.58 -42.54
CA PRO A 434 14.37 -1.62 -43.19
C PRO A 434 13.39 -0.73 -42.42
N ILE A 435 12.88 0.31 -43.07
CA ILE A 435 11.84 1.19 -42.53
C ILE A 435 10.54 0.88 -43.24
N THR A 436 9.56 0.34 -42.51
CA THR A 436 8.22 0.06 -43.01
C THR A 436 7.52 1.36 -43.36
N ARG A 437 7.02 1.49 -44.61
CA ARG A 437 6.19 2.65 -44.98
C ARG A 437 4.79 2.45 -44.38
N LEU A 438 4.47 3.29 -43.40
CA LEU A 438 3.21 3.22 -42.65
C LEU A 438 1.97 3.25 -43.53
N ARG A 439 1.90 4.09 -44.56
CA ARG A 439 0.71 4.20 -45.44
C ARG A 439 0.41 2.90 -46.22
N PRO A 440 1.33 2.31 -47.00
CA PRO A 440 1.09 1.01 -47.65
C PRO A 440 0.81 -0.13 -46.67
N CYS A 441 1.43 -0.11 -45.49
CA CYS A 441 1.17 -1.10 -44.45
C CYS A 441 -0.26 -0.97 -43.90
N LEU A 442 -0.72 0.27 -43.65
CA LEU A 442 -2.09 0.55 -43.21
C LEU A 442 -3.11 0.27 -44.31
N GLU A 443 -2.84 0.64 -45.57
CA GLU A 443 -3.73 0.35 -46.71
C GLU A 443 -3.90 -1.15 -46.91
N LYS A 444 -2.82 -1.93 -46.77
CA LYS A 444 -2.87 -3.39 -46.82
C LYS A 444 -3.58 -4.01 -45.61
N MET A 445 -3.27 -3.54 -44.40
CA MET A 445 -4.01 -3.95 -43.19
C MET A 445 -5.50 -3.64 -43.32
N THR A 446 -5.86 -2.49 -43.89
CA THR A 446 -7.26 -2.07 -44.08
C THR A 446 -7.97 -2.88 -45.16
N ALA A 447 -7.27 -3.25 -46.24
CA ALA A 447 -7.80 -4.11 -47.30
C ALA A 447 -7.96 -5.58 -46.86
N GLU A 448 -7.09 -6.06 -45.98
CA GLU A 448 -7.18 -7.39 -45.37
C GLU A 448 -8.12 -7.40 -44.15
N SER A 449 -8.33 -6.28 -43.48
CA SER A 449 -9.26 -6.13 -42.35
C SER A 449 -10.69 -5.74 -42.80
N ASN A 450 -11.23 -6.41 -43.81
CA ASN A 450 -12.67 -6.33 -44.12
C ASN A 450 -13.48 -7.07 -43.04
N VAL A 451 -13.48 -6.49 -41.85
CA VAL A 451 -14.10 -6.97 -40.61
C VAL A 451 -15.63 -7.07 -40.72
N SER A 452 -16.26 -6.47 -41.74
CA SER A 452 -17.71 -6.56 -41.88
C SER A 452 -18.22 -7.84 -42.57
N GLU A 453 -17.44 -8.49 -43.45
CA GLU A 453 -17.86 -9.75 -44.09
C GLU A 453 -17.37 -11.00 -43.35
N GLU A 454 -16.20 -10.96 -42.71
CA GLU A 454 -15.64 -12.13 -42.00
C GLU A 454 -16.47 -12.58 -40.81
N PHE A 455 -17.12 -11.65 -40.09
CA PHE A 455 -18.00 -12.01 -38.97
C PHE A 455 -19.26 -12.76 -39.42
N GLU A 456 -19.76 -12.51 -40.64
CA GLU A 456 -20.83 -13.31 -41.22
C GLU A 456 -20.38 -14.72 -41.61
N ARG A 457 -19.09 -14.92 -41.91
CA ARG A 457 -18.55 -16.25 -42.19
C ARG A 457 -18.18 -16.98 -40.89
N GLY A 458 -17.81 -16.25 -39.84
CA GLY A 458 -17.29 -16.76 -38.58
C GLY A 458 -15.76 -16.69 -38.52
N PHE A 459 -15.20 -16.80 -37.33
CA PHE A 459 -13.75 -16.72 -37.11
C PHE A 459 -13.09 -18.07 -37.37
N MET A 460 -11.97 -18.07 -38.08
CA MET A 460 -11.15 -19.28 -38.23
C MET A 460 -10.38 -19.56 -36.93
N LEU A 461 -10.71 -20.67 -36.28
CA LEU A 461 -9.91 -21.30 -35.23
C LEU A 461 -8.77 -22.10 -35.87
N SER A 462 -7.79 -22.52 -35.07
CA SER A 462 -6.73 -23.42 -35.54
C SER A 462 -7.30 -24.74 -36.10
N GLY A 463 -6.59 -25.33 -37.05
CA GLY A 463 -7.02 -26.56 -37.72
C GLY A 463 -8.10 -26.41 -38.80
N GLY A 464 -8.37 -25.19 -39.27
CA GLY A 464 -9.35 -24.96 -40.34
C GLY A 464 -10.82 -24.96 -39.87
N LEU A 465 -11.04 -24.97 -38.56
CA LEU A 465 -12.38 -24.88 -37.97
C LEU A 465 -12.87 -23.44 -37.99
N GLN A 466 -14.13 -23.22 -38.35
CA GLN A 466 -14.74 -21.89 -38.33
C GLN A 466 -15.77 -21.81 -37.20
N PHE A 467 -15.60 -20.85 -36.28
CA PHE A 467 -16.54 -20.54 -35.23
C PHE A 467 -17.42 -19.36 -35.65
N LYS A 468 -18.72 -19.61 -35.84
CA LYS A 468 -19.72 -18.57 -36.08
C LYS A 468 -20.75 -18.57 -34.96
N GLN A 469 -20.84 -17.46 -34.23
CA GLN A 469 -21.94 -17.24 -33.31
C GLN A 469 -23.17 -16.78 -34.11
N SER A 470 -24.16 -17.67 -34.28
CA SER A 470 -25.39 -17.40 -35.03
C SER A 470 -26.57 -17.02 -34.13
N LEU A 471 -26.54 -17.41 -32.85
CA LEU A 471 -27.64 -17.24 -31.90
C LEU A 471 -27.24 -16.35 -30.72
N LYS A 472 -28.25 -15.88 -29.98
CA LYS A 472 -28.00 -15.18 -28.72
C LYS A 472 -27.34 -16.11 -27.70
N ALA A 473 -26.19 -15.72 -27.16
CA ALA A 473 -25.44 -16.51 -26.18
C ALA A 473 -25.28 -15.76 -24.86
N PHE A 474 -25.03 -16.52 -23.80
CA PHE A 474 -24.49 -15.99 -22.55
C PHE A 474 -22.97 -15.94 -22.63
N TYR A 475 -22.37 -14.86 -22.16
CA TYR A 475 -20.93 -14.67 -22.15
C TYR A 475 -20.41 -14.79 -20.72
N LEU A 476 -19.84 -15.95 -20.39
CA LEU A 476 -19.21 -16.22 -19.11
C LEU A 476 -17.71 -15.93 -19.21
N ALA A 477 -17.22 -14.96 -18.45
CA ALA A 477 -15.80 -14.63 -18.42
C ALA A 477 -15.42 -13.91 -17.12
N ASP A 478 -14.12 -13.80 -16.86
CA ASP A 478 -13.62 -12.92 -15.79
C ASP A 478 -13.83 -11.43 -16.14
N MET A 479 -13.62 -10.56 -15.15
CA MET A 479 -13.88 -9.13 -15.32
C MET A 479 -12.95 -8.45 -16.33
N ASP A 480 -11.72 -8.94 -16.52
CA ASP A 480 -10.77 -8.35 -17.48
C ASP A 480 -11.12 -8.74 -18.91
N ALA A 481 -11.54 -9.99 -19.13
CA ALA A 481 -12.05 -10.47 -20.40
C ALA A 481 -13.40 -9.83 -20.75
N ILE A 482 -14.30 -9.65 -19.77
CA ILE A 482 -15.53 -8.85 -19.96
C ILE A 482 -15.15 -7.42 -20.36
N ARG A 483 -14.19 -6.81 -19.67
CA ARG A 483 -13.71 -5.45 -19.97
C ARG A 483 -13.18 -5.32 -21.40
N GLY A 484 -12.35 -6.27 -21.83
CA GLY A 484 -11.78 -6.30 -23.19
C GLY A 484 -12.85 -6.51 -24.27
N THR A 485 -13.72 -7.51 -24.09
CA THR A 485 -14.74 -7.85 -25.09
C THR A 485 -15.80 -6.77 -25.27
N TYR A 486 -16.19 -6.10 -24.18
CA TYR A 486 -17.25 -5.09 -24.17
C TYR A 486 -16.72 -3.64 -24.13
N SER A 487 -15.41 -3.44 -24.28
CA SER A 487 -14.76 -2.13 -24.21
C SER A 487 -15.15 -1.34 -22.96
N ILE A 488 -15.14 -1.94 -21.77
CA ILE A 488 -15.52 -1.24 -20.54
C ILE A 488 -14.27 -0.56 -19.95
N LYS A 489 -14.39 0.57 -19.24
CA LYS A 489 -13.29 1.20 -18.50
C LYS A 489 -13.06 0.59 -17.12
N GLY A 490 -14.06 -0.11 -16.57
CA GLY A 490 -14.06 -0.60 -15.19
C GLY A 490 -13.93 0.57 -14.21
N SER A 491 -13.07 0.44 -13.20
CA SER A 491 -12.86 1.44 -12.14
C SER A 491 -12.28 2.78 -12.62
N ALA A 492 -11.81 2.87 -13.88
CA ALA A 492 -11.36 4.11 -14.50
C ALA A 492 -12.53 4.97 -15.04
N GLY A 493 -13.70 4.38 -15.25
CA GLY A 493 -14.93 5.10 -15.63
C GLY A 493 -15.65 5.70 -14.43
N LEU A 494 -16.55 6.67 -14.67
CA LEU A 494 -17.52 7.11 -13.66
C LEU A 494 -18.57 6.05 -13.41
N ARG A 495 -18.87 5.21 -14.41
CA ARG A 495 -19.75 4.06 -14.29
C ARG A 495 -18.94 2.77 -14.36
N PRO A 496 -18.56 2.18 -13.22
CA PRO A 496 -17.67 1.02 -13.19
C PRO A 496 -18.33 -0.30 -13.58
N CYS A 497 -19.65 -0.41 -13.46
CA CYS A 497 -20.42 -1.61 -13.76
C CYS A 497 -21.23 -1.45 -15.05
N ILE A 498 -21.13 -2.42 -15.97
CA ILE A 498 -21.94 -2.42 -17.20
C ILE A 498 -23.41 -2.79 -16.94
N HIS A 499 -23.70 -3.50 -15.84
CA HIS A 499 -25.05 -3.97 -15.54
C HIS A 499 -25.94 -2.94 -14.87
N CYS A 500 -25.39 -2.02 -14.08
CA CYS A 500 -26.16 -1.02 -13.36
C CYS A 500 -25.65 0.40 -13.63
N ASP A 501 -26.48 1.38 -13.33
CA ASP A 501 -26.22 2.82 -13.46
C ASP A 501 -25.41 3.42 -12.30
N THR A 502 -24.72 2.57 -11.52
CA THR A 502 -23.94 3.01 -10.37
C THR A 502 -22.81 3.92 -10.77
N LEU A 503 -22.56 4.90 -9.92
CA LEU A 503 -21.45 5.81 -10.07
C LEU A 503 -20.32 5.44 -9.13
N LYS A 504 -19.10 5.69 -9.59
CA LYS A 504 -17.90 5.60 -8.79
C LYS A 504 -18.03 6.53 -7.58
N LYS A 505 -17.48 6.06 -6.46
CA LYS A 505 -17.35 6.85 -5.25
C LYS A 505 -16.68 8.19 -5.53
N ASP A 506 -17.23 9.24 -4.92
CA ASP A 506 -16.72 10.62 -5.03
C ASP A 506 -16.74 11.16 -6.48
N SER A 507 -17.68 10.69 -7.31
CA SER A 507 -17.85 11.19 -8.68
C SER A 507 -18.25 12.67 -8.77
N GLY A 508 -18.74 13.27 -7.67
CA GLY A 508 -19.32 14.61 -7.63
C GLY A 508 -20.71 14.71 -8.29
N LEU A 509 -21.20 13.63 -8.90
CA LEU A 509 -22.48 13.62 -9.62
C LEU A 509 -23.67 13.27 -8.71
N LEU A 510 -23.42 12.59 -7.59
CA LEU A 510 -24.45 12.22 -6.61
C LEU A 510 -25.14 13.46 -5.99
N GLU A 511 -24.45 14.60 -5.94
CA GLU A 511 -25.00 15.87 -5.45
C GLU A 511 -25.97 16.54 -6.45
N HIS A 512 -25.92 16.14 -7.72
CA HIS A 512 -26.67 16.75 -8.80
C HIS A 512 -27.93 15.97 -9.17
N GLU A 513 -27.93 14.65 -8.98
CA GLU A 513 -29.07 13.80 -9.34
C GLU A 513 -29.26 12.65 -8.32
N ALA A 514 -30.37 12.69 -7.59
CA ALA A 514 -30.67 11.71 -6.53
C ALA A 514 -31.02 10.30 -7.04
N SER A 515 -31.17 10.13 -8.36
CA SER A 515 -31.42 8.84 -9.02
C SER A 515 -30.17 7.96 -9.06
N TYR A 516 -28.98 8.57 -9.05
CA TYR A 516 -27.73 7.83 -9.05
C TYR A 516 -27.39 7.28 -7.68
N VAL A 517 -26.76 6.11 -7.70
CA VAL A 517 -26.33 5.39 -6.51
C VAL A 517 -24.83 5.20 -6.55
N ASP A 518 -24.18 5.50 -5.42
CA ASP A 518 -22.75 5.25 -5.23
C ASP A 518 -22.47 3.75 -5.29
N ILE A 519 -21.34 3.34 -5.86
CA ILE A 519 -20.88 1.95 -5.84
C ILE A 519 -20.74 1.39 -4.42
N SER A 520 -20.54 2.24 -3.40
CA SER A 520 -20.49 1.83 -1.99
C SER A 520 -21.87 1.71 -1.33
N ALA A 521 -22.95 2.08 -2.01
CA ALA A 521 -24.30 1.90 -1.47
C ALA A 521 -24.62 0.41 -1.35
N SER A 522 -25.50 0.06 -0.42
CA SER A 522 -25.92 -1.33 -0.24
C SER A 522 -27.13 -1.75 -1.08
N SER A 523 -27.86 -0.79 -1.61
CA SER A 523 -29.12 -1.01 -2.33
C SER A 523 -29.45 0.19 -3.22
N GLY A 524 -30.52 0.07 -4.01
CA GLY A 524 -30.98 1.14 -4.90
C GLY A 524 -30.37 1.11 -6.30
N PHE A 525 -29.62 0.07 -6.64
CA PHE A 525 -29.02 -0.09 -7.96
C PHE A 525 -30.07 -0.27 -9.06
N ASN A 526 -30.06 0.58 -10.09
CA ASN A 526 -30.92 0.38 -11.25
C ASN A 526 -30.16 -0.39 -12.33
N LEU A 527 -30.77 -1.46 -12.82
CA LEU A 527 -30.20 -2.21 -13.93
C LEU A 527 -30.32 -1.40 -15.23
N SER A 528 -29.22 -1.28 -15.94
CA SER A 528 -29.18 -0.69 -17.26
C SER A 528 -29.72 -1.66 -18.29
N SER A 529 -30.66 -1.21 -19.12
CA SER A 529 -31.15 -2.00 -20.24
C SER A 529 -30.14 -2.02 -21.39
N ASP A 530 -30.12 -3.11 -22.15
CA ASP A 530 -29.27 -3.22 -23.35
C ASP A 530 -29.50 -2.05 -24.32
N ALA A 531 -30.77 -1.64 -24.49
CA ALA A 531 -31.14 -0.52 -25.33
C ALA A 531 -30.52 0.81 -24.86
N SER A 532 -30.45 1.04 -23.54
CA SER A 532 -29.79 2.22 -22.98
C SER A 532 -28.28 2.20 -23.27
N ILE A 533 -27.63 1.06 -23.03
CA ILE A 533 -26.18 0.92 -23.25
C ILE A 533 -25.85 1.06 -24.75
N PHE A 534 -26.63 0.45 -25.64
CA PHE A 534 -26.42 0.56 -27.09
C PHE A 534 -26.66 1.97 -27.61
N ARG A 535 -27.63 2.71 -27.04
CA ARG A 535 -27.87 4.11 -27.39
C ARG A 535 -26.64 4.97 -27.10
N GLU A 536 -25.99 4.78 -25.94
CA GLU A 536 -24.76 5.49 -25.61
C GLU A 536 -23.61 5.12 -26.55
N CYS A 537 -23.48 3.85 -26.93
CA CYS A 537 -22.48 3.42 -27.92
C CYS A 537 -22.72 4.06 -29.30
N ASP A 538 -23.97 4.14 -29.75
CA ASP A 538 -24.30 4.77 -31.03
C ASP A 538 -24.09 6.29 -30.99
N ARG A 539 -24.37 6.94 -29.85
CA ARG A 539 -24.08 8.36 -29.64
C ARG A 539 -22.59 8.67 -29.76
N MET A 540 -21.71 7.80 -29.24
CA MET A 540 -20.26 7.97 -29.36
C MET A 540 -19.75 7.98 -30.80
N LYS A 541 -20.42 7.27 -31.73
CA LYS A 541 -20.07 7.29 -33.16
C LYS A 541 -20.21 8.68 -33.79
N HIS A 542 -20.99 9.56 -33.16
CA HIS A 542 -21.26 10.91 -33.63
C HIS A 542 -20.46 11.99 -32.90
N CYS A 543 -19.61 11.63 -31.94
CA CYS A 543 -18.69 12.59 -31.30
C CYS A 543 -17.70 13.13 -32.33
N ARG A 544 -17.69 14.45 -32.55
CA ARG A 544 -16.86 15.09 -33.59
C ARG A 544 -15.46 15.43 -33.12
N THR A 545 -15.28 15.56 -31.81
CA THR A 545 -13.99 15.92 -31.22
C THR A 545 -13.53 14.87 -30.22
N LYS A 546 -12.21 14.74 -30.09
CA LYS A 546 -11.60 13.85 -29.09
C LYS A 546 -12.03 14.19 -27.66
N ALA A 547 -12.15 15.47 -27.33
CA ALA A 547 -12.58 15.90 -26.00
C ALA A 547 -14.02 15.46 -25.68
N GLN A 548 -14.94 15.57 -26.65
CA GLN A 548 -16.30 15.06 -26.51
C GLN A 548 -16.31 13.55 -26.30
N LEU A 549 -15.50 12.82 -27.07
CA LEU A 549 -15.38 11.37 -26.94
C LEU A 549 -14.83 10.98 -25.57
N ASP A 550 -13.71 11.57 -25.14
CA ASP A 550 -13.07 11.30 -23.84
C ASP A 550 -14.04 11.55 -22.67
N MET A 551 -14.82 12.64 -22.76
CA MET A 551 -15.88 12.96 -21.79
C MET A 551 -16.98 11.89 -21.80
N HIS A 552 -17.43 11.47 -22.98
CA HIS A 552 -18.44 10.43 -23.14
C HIS A 552 -18.00 9.09 -22.58
N GLU A 553 -16.79 8.67 -22.91
CA GLU A 553 -16.24 7.41 -22.42
C GLU A 553 -16.06 7.43 -20.90
N LYS A 554 -15.63 8.57 -20.34
CA LYS A 554 -15.50 8.75 -18.89
C LYS A 554 -16.85 8.66 -18.20
N ALA A 555 -17.88 9.33 -18.73
CA ALA A 555 -19.22 9.36 -18.15
C ALA A 555 -19.91 7.98 -18.18
N THR A 556 -19.89 7.33 -19.34
CA THR A 556 -20.56 6.04 -19.55
C THR A 556 -19.76 4.84 -19.03
N GLY A 557 -18.44 5.00 -18.84
CA GLY A 557 -17.54 3.89 -18.53
C GLY A 557 -17.30 2.94 -19.72
N ILE A 558 -17.59 3.35 -20.96
CA ILE A 558 -17.37 2.55 -22.17
C ILE A 558 -16.31 3.24 -23.03
N VAL A 559 -15.31 2.50 -23.49
CA VAL A 559 -14.29 2.93 -24.44
C VAL A 559 -14.85 2.79 -25.86
N TYR A 560 -14.69 3.82 -26.68
CA TYR A 560 -15.09 3.77 -28.07
C TYR A 560 -14.07 2.99 -28.89
N ASP A 561 -14.47 1.80 -29.33
CA ASP A 561 -13.66 0.95 -30.20
C ASP A 561 -14.54 0.26 -31.24
N VAL A 562 -14.42 0.68 -32.49
CA VAL A 562 -15.21 0.14 -33.61
C VAL A 562 -14.99 -1.35 -33.86
N ALA A 563 -13.87 -1.91 -33.37
CA ALA A 563 -13.55 -3.33 -33.54
C ALA A 563 -14.23 -4.22 -32.49
N THR A 564 -14.82 -3.67 -31.42
CA THR A 564 -15.39 -4.49 -30.35
C THR A 564 -16.87 -4.79 -30.52
N LEU A 565 -17.31 -5.78 -29.75
CA LEU A 565 -18.65 -6.33 -29.79
C LEU A 565 -19.73 -5.25 -29.64
N MET A 566 -19.50 -4.24 -28.79
CA MET A 566 -20.49 -3.21 -28.46
C MET A 566 -20.81 -2.24 -29.60
N PHE A 567 -19.85 -2.02 -30.51
CA PHE A 567 -19.99 -1.06 -31.60
C PHE A 567 -20.44 -1.70 -32.91
N SER A 568 -20.31 -3.03 -33.02
CA SER A 568 -20.88 -3.83 -34.11
C SER A 568 -22.40 -4.01 -33.96
N GLN A 569 -23.16 -3.49 -34.92
CA GLN A 569 -24.63 -3.43 -34.85
C GLN A 569 -25.29 -4.83 -34.94
N SER A 570 -24.71 -5.73 -35.72
CA SER A 570 -25.17 -7.12 -35.86
C SER A 570 -24.75 -7.99 -34.69
N GLU A 571 -23.52 -7.84 -34.20
CA GLU A 571 -22.93 -8.74 -33.20
C GLU A 571 -23.39 -8.42 -31.77
N ARG A 572 -23.55 -7.14 -31.42
CA ARG A 572 -23.99 -6.76 -30.07
C ARG A 572 -25.35 -7.34 -29.68
N GLN A 573 -26.20 -7.65 -30.66
CA GLN A 573 -27.50 -8.29 -30.45
C GLN A 573 -27.39 -9.78 -30.10
N LYS A 574 -26.28 -10.43 -30.47
CA LYS A 574 -26.01 -11.85 -30.20
C LYS A 574 -25.44 -12.06 -28.81
N MET A 575 -24.70 -11.09 -28.29
CA MET A 575 -24.12 -11.16 -26.94
C MET A 575 -24.35 -9.83 -26.20
N PRO A 576 -25.61 -9.46 -25.92
CA PRO A 576 -25.90 -8.20 -25.27
C PRO A 576 -25.41 -8.16 -23.81
N PRO A 577 -25.18 -6.97 -23.23
CA PRO A 577 -24.73 -6.84 -21.84
C PRO A 577 -25.59 -7.57 -20.80
N SER A 578 -26.91 -7.65 -21.01
CA SER A 578 -27.84 -8.41 -20.16
C SER A 578 -27.54 -9.91 -20.08
N ARG A 579 -26.67 -10.43 -20.95
CA ARG A 579 -26.25 -11.84 -21.00
C ARG A 579 -24.79 -12.05 -20.62
N ILE A 580 -24.12 -11.03 -20.08
CA ILE A 580 -22.82 -11.20 -19.45
C ILE A 580 -23.03 -11.91 -18.11
N ILE A 581 -22.23 -12.92 -17.85
CA ILE A 581 -22.14 -13.61 -16.58
C ILE A 581 -20.71 -13.44 -16.09
N SER A 582 -20.53 -12.72 -15.00
CA SER A 582 -19.23 -12.64 -14.33
C SER A 582 -18.90 -13.99 -13.70
N ASP A 583 -17.66 -14.42 -13.83
CA ASP A 583 -17.24 -15.70 -13.26
C ASP A 583 -17.30 -15.69 -11.72
N PHE A 584 -17.81 -16.78 -11.15
CA PHE A 584 -17.93 -16.90 -9.69
C PHE A 584 -16.57 -16.77 -8.98
N MET A 585 -15.49 -17.22 -9.63
CA MET A 585 -14.17 -17.21 -9.04
C MET A 585 -13.68 -15.78 -8.78
N HIS A 586 -13.78 -14.83 -9.71
CA HIS A 586 -13.34 -13.44 -9.43
C HIS A 586 -14.37 -12.64 -8.63
N VAL A 587 -15.67 -12.90 -8.82
CA VAL A 587 -16.71 -12.17 -8.06
C VAL A 587 -16.68 -12.52 -6.58
N TYR A 588 -16.50 -13.81 -6.24
CA TYR A 588 -16.54 -14.26 -4.85
C TYR A 588 -15.16 -14.56 -4.27
N LEU A 589 -14.21 -15.14 -5.01
CA LEU A 589 -12.99 -15.69 -4.42
C LEU A 589 -11.75 -14.83 -4.64
N CYS A 590 -11.31 -14.59 -5.88
CA CYS A 590 -10.10 -13.85 -6.23
C CYS A 590 -10.34 -12.34 -6.20
N ASN A 591 -9.91 -11.62 -5.16
CA ASN A 591 -10.23 -10.19 -4.95
C ASN A 591 -11.73 -9.88 -4.89
N GLY A 592 -12.57 -10.92 -4.81
CA GLY A 592 -14.00 -10.85 -4.66
C GLY A 592 -14.42 -10.80 -3.19
N VAL A 593 -15.73 -10.93 -2.95
CA VAL A 593 -16.35 -10.75 -1.61
C VAL A 593 -15.64 -11.53 -0.51
N ALA A 594 -15.28 -12.79 -0.75
CA ALA A 594 -14.62 -13.61 0.26
C ALA A 594 -13.22 -13.13 0.63
N SER A 595 -12.49 -12.55 -0.31
CA SER A 595 -11.15 -12.01 -0.02
C SER A 595 -11.22 -10.80 0.91
N TRP A 596 -12.26 -9.97 0.75
CA TRP A 596 -12.52 -8.82 1.63
C TRP A 596 -13.01 -9.28 3.00
N GLU A 597 -14.00 -10.17 3.06
CA GLU A 597 -14.53 -10.68 4.34
C GLU A 597 -13.46 -11.39 5.18
N VAL A 598 -12.53 -12.13 4.56
CA VAL A 598 -11.40 -12.74 5.27
C VAL A 598 -10.51 -11.68 5.91
N ALA A 599 -10.20 -10.60 5.19
CA ALA A 599 -9.37 -9.53 5.73
C ALA A 599 -10.10 -8.77 6.84
N LEU A 600 -11.37 -8.43 6.64
CA LEU A 600 -12.20 -7.74 7.63
C LEU A 600 -12.37 -8.57 8.92
N LEU A 601 -12.60 -9.88 8.80
CA LEU A 601 -12.68 -10.78 9.95
C LEU A 601 -11.38 -10.76 10.75
N LEU A 602 -10.22 -10.91 10.09
CA LEU A 602 -8.94 -10.96 10.79
C LEU A 602 -8.51 -9.61 11.34
N GLU A 603 -8.80 -8.51 10.66
CA GLU A 603 -8.58 -7.15 11.17
C GLU A 603 -9.41 -6.91 12.45
N THR A 604 -10.68 -7.32 12.43
CA THR A 604 -11.57 -7.27 13.60
C THR A 604 -11.04 -8.14 14.73
N LEU A 605 -10.54 -9.34 14.41
CA LEU A 605 -9.97 -10.26 15.39
C LEU A 605 -8.70 -9.70 16.04
N PHE A 606 -7.75 -9.21 15.24
CA PHE A 606 -6.46 -8.73 15.72
C PHE A 606 -6.56 -7.40 16.47
N SER A 607 -7.57 -6.58 16.17
CA SER A 607 -7.84 -5.36 16.92
C SER A 607 -8.49 -5.61 18.29
N ARG A 608 -9.14 -6.77 18.47
CA ARG A 608 -9.89 -7.11 19.70
C ARG A 608 -9.26 -8.19 20.56
N THR A 609 -8.25 -8.89 20.05
CA THR A 609 -7.61 -10.01 20.74
C THR A 609 -6.10 -9.90 20.62
N SER A 610 -5.37 -10.64 21.44
CA SER A 610 -3.92 -10.82 21.31
C SER A 610 -3.54 -11.84 20.22
N LEU A 611 -4.51 -12.37 19.47
CA LEU A 611 -4.24 -13.30 18.38
C LEU A 611 -3.48 -12.58 17.27
N THR A 612 -2.56 -13.32 16.66
CA THR A 612 -1.78 -12.86 15.52
C THR A 612 -1.94 -13.82 14.35
N LEU A 613 -1.61 -13.36 13.15
CA LEU A 613 -1.62 -14.21 11.97
C LEU A 613 -0.66 -15.41 12.13
N ASP A 614 0.48 -15.22 12.80
CA ASP A 614 1.46 -16.27 13.04
C ASP A 614 0.91 -17.35 13.99
N LEU A 615 0.18 -16.95 15.04
CA LEU A 615 -0.50 -17.89 15.94
C LEU A 615 -1.58 -18.71 15.20
N LEU A 616 -2.38 -18.06 14.35
CA LEU A 616 -3.36 -18.77 13.52
C LEU A 616 -2.69 -19.73 12.53
N GLN A 617 -1.55 -19.34 11.95
CA GLN A 617 -0.75 -20.19 11.09
C GLN A 617 -0.22 -21.42 11.84
N GLU A 618 0.33 -21.23 13.03
CA GLU A 618 0.86 -22.31 13.87
C GLU A 618 -0.23 -23.27 14.30
N ALA A 619 -1.39 -22.75 14.74
CA ALA A 619 -2.57 -23.56 15.05
C ALA A 619 -3.01 -24.40 13.84
N ALA A 620 -3.17 -23.77 12.67
CA ALA A 620 -3.56 -24.47 11.45
C ALA A 620 -2.57 -25.57 11.02
N VAL A 621 -1.28 -25.36 11.23
CA VAL A 621 -0.26 -26.38 10.94
C VAL A 621 -0.30 -27.51 11.97
N SER A 622 -0.46 -27.18 13.25
CA SER A 622 -0.52 -28.13 14.37
C SER A 622 -1.74 -29.06 14.26
N ASP A 623 -2.89 -28.50 13.88
CA ASP A 623 -4.14 -29.25 13.72
C ASP A 623 -4.14 -30.20 12.51
N ALA A 624 -3.06 -30.19 11.71
CA ALA A 624 -2.82 -31.12 10.61
C ALA A 624 -3.99 -31.22 9.61
N TRP A 625 -4.59 -30.07 9.28
CA TRP A 625 -5.73 -29.99 8.37
C TRP A 625 -5.50 -30.71 7.04
N LYS A 626 -6.45 -31.57 6.66
CA LYS A 626 -6.37 -32.38 5.43
C LYS A 626 -7.24 -31.78 4.32
N GLY A 627 -6.67 -31.72 3.12
CA GLY A 627 -7.41 -31.38 1.90
C GLY A 627 -8.23 -32.54 1.34
N SER A 628 -9.10 -32.24 0.35
CA SER A 628 -9.77 -33.29 -0.44
C SER A 628 -8.75 -34.16 -1.18
N LYS A 629 -9.06 -35.46 -1.33
CA LYS A 629 -8.21 -36.45 -2.03
C LYS A 629 -7.74 -35.90 -3.38
N GLY A 630 -6.44 -35.65 -3.51
CA GLY A 630 -5.81 -35.08 -4.72
C GLY A 630 -5.10 -33.74 -4.49
N ALA A 631 -5.55 -32.93 -3.52
CA ALA A 631 -4.82 -31.73 -3.13
C ALA A 631 -3.73 -32.11 -2.13
N LYS A 632 -2.47 -32.16 -2.56
CA LYS A 632 -1.29 -32.33 -1.68
C LYS A 632 -1.11 -31.07 -0.80
N LYS A 633 -2.06 -30.81 0.09
CA LYS A 633 -2.03 -29.70 1.05
C LYS A 633 -1.10 -30.09 2.18
N THR A 634 0.19 -29.93 1.93
CA THR A 634 1.25 -30.14 2.91
C THR A 634 1.18 -29.08 4.00
N PRO A 635 1.86 -29.28 5.15
CA PRO A 635 2.07 -28.21 6.13
C PRO A 635 2.61 -26.91 5.50
N SER A 636 3.42 -27.02 4.44
CA SER A 636 3.91 -25.86 3.68
C SER A 636 2.79 -25.09 2.97
N TYR A 637 1.76 -25.77 2.47
CA TYR A 637 0.61 -25.12 1.85
C TYR A 637 -0.22 -24.36 2.89
N LEU A 638 -0.44 -24.95 4.08
CA LEU A 638 -1.13 -24.27 5.19
C LEU A 638 -0.36 -23.03 5.66
N LYS A 639 0.97 -23.14 5.83
CA LYS A 639 1.83 -21.98 6.10
C LYS A 639 1.70 -20.90 5.03
N HIS A 640 1.57 -21.31 3.78
CA HIS A 640 1.41 -20.36 2.69
C HIS A 640 0.04 -19.65 2.72
N LEU A 641 -1.06 -20.33 3.07
CA LEU A 641 -2.38 -19.71 3.22
C LEU A 641 -2.36 -18.55 4.21
N PHE A 642 -1.70 -18.74 5.36
CA PHE A 642 -1.57 -17.72 6.41
C PHE A 642 -0.30 -16.88 6.26
N SER A 643 0.30 -16.79 5.06
CA SER A 643 1.48 -15.97 4.85
C SER A 643 1.09 -14.49 4.86
N HIS A 644 1.85 -13.64 5.57
CA HIS A 644 1.70 -12.17 5.52
C HIS A 644 1.64 -11.62 4.08
N LYS A 645 2.25 -12.27 3.09
CA LYS A 645 2.18 -11.86 1.68
C LYS A 645 0.77 -11.93 1.09
N ASN A 646 -0.05 -12.83 1.62
CA ASN A 646 -1.44 -13.01 1.21
C ASN A 646 -2.38 -12.07 1.95
N PHE A 647 -1.93 -11.30 2.94
CA PHE A 647 -2.76 -10.31 3.64
C PHE A 647 -2.24 -8.92 3.30
N GLY A 648 -2.88 -8.29 2.30
CA GLY A 648 -2.58 -6.91 1.93
C GLY A 648 -3.37 -5.91 2.74
N GLU A 649 -3.17 -4.62 2.45
CA GLU A 649 -4.03 -3.54 2.95
C GLU A 649 -5.47 -3.75 2.43
N GLY A 650 -6.34 -4.27 3.30
CA GLY A 650 -7.78 -4.37 3.08
C GLY A 650 -8.34 -5.64 2.44
N HIS A 651 -7.51 -6.56 1.90
CA HIS A 651 -8.01 -7.81 1.32
C HIS A 651 -7.00 -8.96 1.36
N TYR A 652 -7.52 -10.18 1.31
CA TYR A 652 -6.74 -11.40 1.11
C TYR A 652 -6.34 -11.56 -0.38
N LYS A 653 -5.03 -11.59 -0.64
CA LYS A 653 -4.39 -11.66 -1.98
C LYS A 653 -4.13 -13.08 -2.46
N GLY A 654 -4.71 -14.09 -1.80
CA GLY A 654 -4.56 -15.46 -2.24
C GLY A 654 -5.29 -15.73 -3.56
N GLU A 655 -4.80 -16.72 -4.30
CA GLU A 655 -5.50 -17.22 -5.49
C GLU A 655 -6.87 -17.83 -5.11
N GLY A 656 -7.80 -17.94 -6.05
CA GLY A 656 -9.18 -18.38 -5.75
C GLY A 656 -9.24 -19.76 -5.08
N HIS A 657 -8.32 -20.67 -5.43
CA HIS A 657 -8.21 -21.97 -4.79
C HIS A 657 -7.69 -21.87 -3.33
N GLN A 658 -6.88 -20.86 -3.01
CA GLN A 658 -6.38 -20.55 -1.68
C GLN A 658 -7.47 -19.88 -0.83
N THR A 659 -8.20 -18.90 -1.38
CA THR A 659 -9.36 -18.27 -0.71
C THR A 659 -10.41 -19.33 -0.38
N ARG A 660 -10.73 -20.21 -1.34
CA ARG A 660 -11.63 -21.35 -1.11
C ARG A 660 -11.12 -22.31 -0.03
N ALA A 661 -9.80 -22.41 0.16
CA ALA A 661 -9.21 -23.28 1.18
C ALA A 661 -9.20 -22.65 2.57
N ILE A 662 -8.99 -21.33 2.67
CA ILE A 662 -8.87 -20.64 3.96
C ILE A 662 -10.23 -20.41 4.64
N LEU A 663 -11.30 -20.21 3.87
CA LEU A 663 -12.65 -19.99 4.39
C LEU A 663 -13.12 -21.05 5.41
N PRO A 664 -13.13 -22.37 5.09
CA PRO A 664 -13.58 -23.38 6.06
C PRO A 664 -12.63 -23.50 7.27
N LEU A 665 -11.35 -23.16 7.13
CA LEU A 665 -10.40 -23.15 8.25
C LEU A 665 -10.74 -22.02 9.23
N LEU A 666 -10.93 -20.81 8.70
CA LEU A 666 -11.30 -19.65 9.49
C LEU A 666 -12.69 -19.82 10.11
N ARG A 667 -13.64 -20.42 9.39
CA ARG A 667 -14.96 -20.73 9.96
C ARG A 667 -14.85 -21.65 11.16
N PHE A 668 -14.02 -22.70 11.08
CA PHE A 668 -13.81 -23.60 12.20
C PHE A 668 -13.29 -22.85 13.43
N TYR A 669 -12.22 -22.06 13.28
CA TYR A 669 -11.69 -21.29 14.42
C TYR A 669 -12.66 -20.24 14.93
N LEU A 670 -13.43 -19.61 14.03
CA LEU A 670 -14.50 -18.70 14.39
C LEU A 670 -15.54 -19.38 15.29
N GLU A 671 -16.09 -20.51 14.85
CA GLU A 671 -17.15 -21.24 15.55
C GLU A 671 -16.69 -21.93 16.84
N THR A 672 -15.45 -22.41 16.88
CA THR A 672 -14.95 -23.23 17.99
C THR A 672 -14.20 -22.43 19.04
N MET A 673 -13.60 -21.30 18.67
CA MET A 673 -12.74 -20.52 19.56
C MET A 673 -13.20 -19.07 19.69
N MET A 674 -13.37 -18.36 18.57
CA MET A 674 -13.51 -16.90 18.60
C MET A 674 -14.91 -16.44 19.03
N GLU A 675 -15.96 -17.08 18.53
CA GLU A 675 -17.35 -16.75 18.88
C GLU A 675 -17.71 -17.20 20.31
N PRO A 676 -17.36 -18.42 20.78
CA PRO A 676 -17.58 -18.79 22.19
C PRO A 676 -16.84 -17.90 23.19
N ALA A 677 -15.70 -17.35 22.79
CA ALA A 677 -14.94 -16.41 23.61
C ALA A 677 -15.57 -15.01 23.70
N GLY A 678 -16.64 -14.71 22.94
CA GLY A 678 -17.32 -13.42 22.94
C GLY A 678 -16.51 -12.27 22.30
N SER A 679 -15.31 -12.55 21.78
CA SER A 679 -14.35 -11.50 21.38
C SER A 679 -14.68 -10.80 20.05
N LEU A 680 -15.64 -11.33 19.29
CA LEU A 680 -16.06 -10.80 17.98
C LEU A 680 -17.53 -10.38 17.98
N PRO A 681 -17.90 -9.30 17.28
CA PRO A 681 -19.30 -8.93 17.08
C PRO A 681 -20.11 -10.06 16.44
N VAL A 682 -21.31 -10.31 16.96
CA VAL A 682 -22.21 -11.38 16.48
C VAL A 682 -22.49 -11.23 14.99
N GLU A 683 -22.65 -10.00 14.51
CA GLU A 683 -22.91 -9.66 13.11
C GLU A 683 -21.72 -10.01 12.22
N CYS A 684 -20.48 -9.78 12.69
CA CYS A 684 -19.26 -10.16 11.99
C CYS A 684 -19.16 -11.68 11.85
N CYS A 685 -19.38 -12.40 12.97
CA CYS A 685 -19.41 -13.86 12.97
C CYS A 685 -20.48 -14.39 11.99
N LYS A 686 -21.68 -13.82 12.04
CA LYS A 686 -22.81 -14.21 11.21
C LYS A 686 -22.57 -13.93 9.73
N SER A 687 -22.04 -12.76 9.36
CA SER A 687 -21.66 -12.41 7.99
C SER A 687 -20.70 -13.45 7.41
N PHE A 688 -19.61 -13.72 8.13
CA PHE A 688 -18.59 -14.65 7.68
C PHE A 688 -19.10 -16.09 7.54
N LYS A 689 -19.96 -16.54 8.47
CA LYS A 689 -20.62 -17.86 8.38
C LYS A 689 -21.50 -17.99 7.14
N ILE A 690 -22.32 -16.99 6.84
CA ILE A 690 -23.19 -17.00 5.66
C ILE A 690 -22.35 -17.00 4.38
N LEU A 691 -21.27 -16.22 4.32
CA LEU A 691 -20.33 -16.30 3.21
C LEU A 691 -19.80 -17.73 3.04
N CYS A 692 -19.40 -18.38 4.13
CA CYS A 692 -18.94 -19.76 4.09
C CYS A 692 -20.04 -20.73 3.63
N ASP A 693 -21.30 -20.51 4.03
CA ASP A 693 -22.45 -21.28 3.57
C ASP A 693 -22.67 -21.11 2.06
N ILE A 694 -22.58 -19.89 1.53
CA ILE A 694 -22.66 -19.61 0.09
C ILE A 694 -21.55 -20.38 -0.67
N VAL A 695 -20.29 -20.26 -0.23
CA VAL A 695 -19.16 -20.92 -0.89
C VAL A 695 -19.25 -22.44 -0.78
N ALA A 696 -19.72 -22.96 0.36
CA ALA A 696 -19.97 -24.40 0.55
C ALA A 696 -21.10 -24.90 -0.36
N TYR A 697 -22.18 -24.13 -0.49
CA TYR A 697 -23.32 -24.47 -1.32
C TYR A 697 -22.97 -24.45 -2.82
N VAL A 698 -22.28 -23.41 -3.30
CA VAL A 698 -21.79 -23.37 -4.69
C VAL A 698 -20.80 -24.51 -4.96
N ARG A 699 -19.96 -24.85 -3.98
CA ARG A 699 -19.09 -26.04 -4.06
C ARG A 699 -19.92 -27.32 -4.17
N HIS A 700 -20.98 -27.46 -3.39
CA HIS A 700 -21.86 -28.63 -3.45
C HIS A 700 -22.50 -28.75 -4.84
N LEU A 701 -23.02 -27.65 -5.40
CA LEU A 701 -23.58 -27.63 -6.75
C LEU A 701 -22.52 -27.98 -7.82
N ALA A 702 -21.31 -27.44 -7.72
CA ALA A 702 -20.24 -27.66 -8.70
C ALA A 702 -19.70 -29.10 -8.71
N HIS A 703 -19.77 -29.81 -7.57
CA HIS A 703 -19.34 -31.22 -7.46
C HIS A 703 -20.51 -32.20 -7.46
N GLY A 704 -21.75 -31.70 -7.41
CA GLY A 704 -22.95 -32.49 -7.47
C GLY A 704 -23.27 -32.88 -8.91
N PHE A 705 -23.72 -34.12 -9.12
CA PHE A 705 -24.31 -34.54 -10.40
C PHE A 705 -25.76 -34.06 -10.56
N GLN A 706 -26.29 -33.31 -9.59
CA GLN A 706 -27.67 -32.84 -9.61
C GLN A 706 -27.79 -31.62 -10.51
N ARG A 707 -28.82 -31.63 -11.37
CA ARG A 707 -29.20 -30.47 -12.17
C ARG A 707 -29.65 -29.37 -11.23
N VAL A 708 -29.08 -28.17 -11.39
CA VAL A 708 -29.50 -26.98 -10.64
C VAL A 708 -30.97 -26.70 -10.97
N ASP A 709 -31.84 -26.75 -9.97
CA ASP A 709 -33.28 -26.49 -10.09
C ASP A 709 -33.64 -25.10 -9.54
N SER A 710 -34.91 -24.71 -9.71
CA SER A 710 -35.40 -23.42 -9.23
C SER A 710 -35.25 -23.27 -7.71
N LYS A 711 -35.42 -24.36 -6.95
CA LYS A 711 -35.24 -24.38 -5.49
C LYS A 711 -33.81 -24.08 -5.09
N SER A 712 -32.84 -24.64 -5.82
CA SER A 712 -31.42 -24.39 -5.59
C SER A 712 -31.06 -22.93 -5.83
N MET A 713 -31.61 -22.34 -6.89
CA MET A 713 -31.43 -20.92 -7.20
C MET A 713 -32.07 -20.02 -6.14
N SER A 714 -33.30 -20.32 -5.71
CA SER A 714 -33.97 -19.56 -4.64
C SER A 714 -33.22 -19.66 -3.30
N HIS A 715 -32.63 -20.81 -2.98
CA HIS A 715 -31.83 -20.95 -1.77
C HIS A 715 -30.56 -20.12 -1.81
N LEU A 716 -29.84 -20.11 -2.95
CA LEU A 716 -28.66 -19.28 -3.12
C LEU A 716 -29.00 -17.78 -3.03
N ASP A 717 -30.07 -17.35 -3.68
CA ASP A 717 -30.58 -15.96 -3.62
C ASP A 717 -30.92 -15.55 -2.17
N GLU A 718 -31.55 -16.44 -1.40
CA GLU A 718 -31.82 -16.19 0.01
C GLU A 718 -30.53 -16.03 0.83
N LEU A 719 -29.55 -16.91 0.65
CA LEU A 719 -28.26 -16.77 1.34
C LEU A 719 -27.56 -15.45 1.00
N GLN A 720 -27.61 -15.03 -0.27
CA GLN A 720 -27.03 -13.76 -0.73
C GLN A 720 -27.74 -12.56 -0.08
N LYS A 721 -29.08 -12.58 0.00
CA LYS A 721 -29.86 -11.54 0.68
C LYS A 721 -29.55 -11.45 2.17
N ILE A 722 -29.40 -12.60 2.84
CA ILE A 722 -29.03 -12.63 4.26
C ILE A 722 -27.62 -12.06 4.45
N LEU A 723 -26.64 -12.42 3.60
CA LEU A 723 -25.29 -11.85 3.66
C LEU A 723 -25.35 -10.32 3.53
N GLN A 724 -26.01 -9.81 2.49
CA GLN A 724 -26.15 -8.38 2.25
C GLN A 724 -26.78 -7.66 3.45
N LYS A 725 -27.85 -8.21 4.03
CA LYS A 725 -28.50 -7.64 5.20
C LYS A 725 -27.57 -7.54 6.42
N ASN A 726 -26.69 -8.52 6.64
CA ASN A 726 -25.75 -8.45 7.77
C ASN A 726 -24.64 -7.43 7.49
N LEU A 727 -24.12 -7.37 6.26
CA LEU A 727 -23.14 -6.34 5.86
C LEU A 727 -23.72 -4.93 6.02
N ASP A 728 -24.95 -4.71 5.59
CA ASP A 728 -25.67 -3.45 5.80
C ASP A 728 -25.79 -3.09 7.27
N THR A 729 -26.03 -4.09 8.12
CA THR A 729 -26.14 -3.89 9.56
C THR A 729 -24.81 -3.45 10.13
N ILE A 730 -23.71 -4.13 9.76
CA ILE A 730 -22.33 -3.78 10.15
C ILE A 730 -21.96 -2.37 9.67
N LEU A 731 -22.33 -2.01 8.43
CA LEU A 731 -22.02 -0.69 7.86
C LEU A 731 -22.84 0.44 8.50
N ARG A 732 -24.13 0.23 8.80
CA ARG A 732 -25.01 1.25 9.37
C ARG A 732 -24.78 1.49 10.86
N VAL A 733 -24.60 0.40 11.61
CA VAL A 733 -24.41 0.46 13.06
C VAL A 733 -22.96 0.80 13.40
N GLY A 734 -22.05 0.72 12.41
CA GLY A 734 -20.65 0.48 12.69
C GLY A 734 -20.49 -0.91 13.30
N PHE A 735 -19.26 -1.29 13.68
CA PHE A 735 -19.12 -2.38 14.63
C PHE A 735 -19.77 -1.93 15.94
N PRO A 736 -20.85 -2.56 16.43
CA PRO A 736 -21.46 -2.17 17.68
C PRO A 736 -20.39 -2.23 18.78
N PHE A 737 -20.25 -1.12 19.51
CA PHE A 737 -19.51 -1.06 20.76
C PHE A 737 -20.44 -1.42 21.92
N TRP A 738 -19.81 -1.76 23.06
CA TRP A 738 -20.33 -2.23 24.35
C TRP A 738 -20.48 -3.76 24.49
N GLU A 739 -19.47 -4.38 25.12
CA GLU A 739 -19.57 -5.70 25.73
C GLU A 739 -19.85 -5.58 27.24
N LEU A 740 -20.75 -6.42 27.73
CA LEU A 740 -21.13 -6.57 29.12
C LEU A 740 -20.16 -7.58 29.78
N LEU A 741 -19.40 -7.17 30.80
CA LEU A 741 -18.63 -8.12 31.63
C LEU A 741 -19.31 -8.31 32.99
N SER A 742 -19.49 -9.58 33.40
CA SER A 742 -19.99 -9.99 34.72
C SER A 742 -19.00 -9.65 35.87
N PRO A 743 -19.40 -9.85 37.15
CA PRO A 743 -19.31 -8.86 38.22
C PRO A 743 -17.87 -8.43 38.58
N ILE A 744 -17.78 -7.22 39.12
CA ILE A 744 -16.56 -6.53 39.52
C ILE A 744 -15.80 -7.35 40.56
N HIS A 745 -14.75 -8.05 40.14
CA HIS A 745 -13.57 -8.21 40.97
C HIS A 745 -12.65 -7.01 40.74
N GLU A 746 -11.86 -6.70 41.77
CA GLU A 746 -10.85 -5.65 41.75
C GLU A 746 -10.03 -5.74 40.45
N ALA A 747 -9.95 -4.64 39.69
CA ALA A 747 -9.27 -4.62 38.41
C ALA A 747 -7.85 -5.22 38.55
N ALA A 748 -7.47 -6.09 37.63
CA ALA A 748 -6.14 -6.70 37.63
C ALA A 748 -5.08 -5.59 37.63
N LEU A 749 -3.92 -5.85 38.22
CA LEU A 749 -2.85 -4.85 38.33
C LEU A 749 -2.44 -4.32 36.94
N ASP A 750 -2.49 -5.18 35.92
CA ASP A 750 -2.19 -4.83 34.53
C ASP A 750 -3.19 -3.82 33.96
N ASP A 751 -4.48 -3.97 34.29
CA ASP A 751 -5.52 -3.01 33.93
C ASP A 751 -5.32 -1.69 34.68
N LYS A 752 -4.99 -1.73 35.97
CA LYS A 752 -4.67 -0.53 36.77
C LYS A 752 -3.45 0.23 36.20
N ILE A 753 -2.43 -0.48 35.73
CA ILE A 753 -1.24 0.10 35.08
C ILE A 753 -1.60 0.66 33.71
N PHE A 754 -2.42 -0.04 32.93
CA PHE A 754 -2.92 0.42 31.65
C PHE A 754 -3.74 1.71 31.82
N PHE A 755 -4.68 1.76 32.78
CA PHE A 755 -5.50 2.94 33.09
C PHE A 755 -4.73 4.10 33.71
N ALA A 756 -3.52 3.88 34.23
CA ALA A 756 -2.64 4.95 34.72
C ALA A 756 -1.88 5.69 33.60
N ALA A 757 -2.02 5.27 32.33
CA ALA A 757 -1.35 5.92 31.21
C ALA A 757 -1.89 7.35 30.99
N ALA A 758 -0.99 8.34 30.91
CA ALA A 758 -1.33 9.76 30.79
C ALA A 758 -2.13 10.12 29.52
N SER A 759 -2.09 9.27 28.48
CA SER A 759 -2.90 9.42 27.27
C SER A 759 -4.37 9.10 27.48
N LEU A 760 -4.70 8.39 28.55
CA LEU A 760 -6.06 7.99 28.88
C LEU A 760 -6.74 9.03 29.80
N GLN A 761 -6.00 9.68 30.70
CA GLN A 761 -6.56 10.63 31.69
C GLN A 761 -7.05 12.00 31.14
N THR A 762 -7.17 12.16 29.82
CA THR A 762 -7.65 13.42 29.22
C THR A 762 -9.05 13.22 28.68
N SER A 763 -10.06 13.45 29.52
CA SER A 763 -11.42 13.76 29.04
C SER A 763 -11.35 14.83 27.95
N VAL A 764 -11.88 14.53 26.76
CA VAL A 764 -11.86 15.48 25.65
C VAL A 764 -12.96 16.51 25.92
N ARG A 765 -12.57 17.76 26.21
CA ARG A 765 -13.49 18.88 26.25
C ARG A 765 -13.83 19.28 24.81
N CYS A 766 -14.97 18.84 24.30
CA CYS A 766 -15.40 19.19 22.94
C CYS A 766 -16.30 20.44 22.94
N HIS A 767 -16.07 21.32 21.96
CA HIS A 767 -17.05 22.30 21.51
C HIS A 767 -17.93 21.59 20.49
N LEU A 768 -19.13 21.18 20.88
CA LEU A 768 -19.94 20.27 20.07
C LEU A 768 -20.46 20.91 18.79
N LEU A 769 -20.19 20.23 17.68
CA LEU A 769 -21.02 20.27 16.49
C LEU A 769 -22.02 19.09 16.56
N ALA A 770 -23.22 19.26 16.00
CA ALA A 770 -24.31 18.26 16.06
C ALA A 770 -23.95 16.88 15.46
N SER A 771 -22.82 16.77 14.76
CA SER A 771 -22.33 15.55 14.11
C SER A 771 -21.54 14.61 15.02
N GLU A 772 -21.20 15.01 16.25
CA GLU A 772 -20.24 14.26 17.10
C GLU A 772 -20.88 13.41 18.20
N LEU A 773 -22.19 13.52 18.45
CA LEU A 773 -22.88 12.73 19.46
C LEU A 773 -23.83 11.70 18.82
N CYS A 774 -23.81 10.48 19.35
CA CYS A 774 -24.63 9.35 18.89
C CYS A 774 -25.65 8.91 19.95
N GLU A 775 -26.74 8.25 19.52
CA GLU A 775 -27.66 7.59 20.46
C GLU A 775 -26.91 6.49 21.23
N GLY A 776 -27.02 6.48 22.56
CA GLY A 776 -26.29 5.57 23.44
C GLY A 776 -25.08 6.19 24.16
N ASP A 777 -24.62 7.37 23.75
CA ASP A 777 -23.48 8.04 24.39
C ASP A 777 -23.80 8.47 25.82
N VAL A 778 -22.86 8.30 26.74
CA VAL A 778 -22.92 8.91 28.07
C VAL A 778 -22.33 10.32 28.00
N VAL A 779 -23.14 11.29 28.36
CA VAL A 779 -22.77 12.70 28.40
C VAL A 779 -22.79 13.20 29.83
N CYS A 780 -21.72 13.89 30.24
CA CYS A 780 -21.59 14.46 31.58
C CYS A 780 -21.61 16.00 31.51
N TRP A 781 -22.53 16.59 32.29
CA TRP A 781 -22.70 18.04 32.48
C TRP A 781 -22.45 18.40 33.95
N LYS A 782 -21.27 18.92 34.30
CA LYS A 782 -20.95 19.32 35.69
C LYS A 782 -21.22 18.20 36.73
N ARG A 783 -22.43 18.14 37.30
CA ARG A 783 -22.90 17.15 38.30
C ARG A 783 -24.03 16.24 37.81
N GLU A 784 -24.39 16.34 36.54
CA GLU A 784 -25.42 15.51 35.92
C GLU A 784 -24.79 14.64 34.84
N ALA A 785 -25.30 13.43 34.67
CA ALA A 785 -24.94 12.59 33.55
C ALA A 785 -26.19 12.00 32.91
N GLY A 786 -26.09 11.58 31.65
CA GLY A 786 -27.22 11.07 30.89
C GLY A 786 -26.79 10.13 29.78
N ILE A 787 -27.59 9.12 29.49
CA ILE A 787 -27.44 8.31 28.27
C ILE A 787 -28.29 8.97 27.19
N VAL A 788 -27.67 9.42 26.11
CA VAL A 788 -28.36 9.99 24.97
C VAL A 788 -29.35 8.98 24.40
N GLN A 789 -30.61 9.38 24.26
CA GLN A 789 -31.61 8.63 23.51
C GLN A 789 -31.77 9.14 22.09
N ARG A 790 -31.78 10.47 21.89
CA ARG A 790 -32.03 11.09 20.59
C ARG A 790 -31.66 12.57 20.56
N PHE A 791 -31.29 13.06 19.38
CA PHE A 791 -31.06 14.48 19.11
C PHE A 791 -32.18 15.10 18.28
N PHE A 792 -32.46 16.37 18.56
CA PHE A 792 -33.36 17.18 17.74
C PHE A 792 -32.69 18.51 17.46
N ASN A 793 -32.40 18.79 16.19
CA ASN A 793 -32.01 20.13 15.78
C ASN A 793 -33.26 20.88 15.33
N TYR A 794 -33.68 21.89 16.09
CA TYR A 794 -34.79 22.75 15.71
C TYR A 794 -34.22 24.04 15.08
N PRO A 795 -34.46 24.29 13.78
CA PRO A 795 -34.02 25.52 13.13
C PRO A 795 -34.48 26.75 13.91
N GLY A 796 -33.54 27.59 14.35
CA GLY A 796 -33.81 28.80 15.13
C GLY A 796 -34.04 28.61 16.63
N ARG A 797 -34.08 27.37 17.15
CA ARG A 797 -34.25 27.08 18.60
C ARG A 797 -33.09 26.32 19.24
N GLY A 798 -32.11 25.89 18.45
CA GLY A 798 -30.88 25.22 18.93
C GLY A 798 -30.99 23.70 18.99
N LEU A 799 -29.93 23.06 19.50
CA LEU A 799 -29.79 21.61 19.57
C LEU A 799 -30.37 21.08 20.88
N TYR A 800 -31.37 20.21 20.81
CA TYR A 800 -31.95 19.52 21.96
C TYR A 800 -31.45 18.09 22.04
N VAL A 801 -31.15 17.65 23.26
CA VAL A 801 -30.77 16.27 23.56
C VAL A 801 -31.80 15.67 24.48
N ARG A 802 -32.40 14.57 24.05
CA ARG A 802 -33.21 13.71 24.89
C ARG A 802 -32.30 12.62 25.45
N TYR A 803 -32.26 12.47 26.77
CA TYR A 803 -31.39 11.51 27.43
C TYR A 803 -32.09 10.87 28.65
N THR A 804 -31.70 9.64 28.98
CA THR A 804 -32.06 9.00 30.25
C THR A 804 -31.11 9.51 31.32
N LYS A 805 -31.63 10.17 32.35
CA LYS A 805 -30.82 10.77 33.43
C LYS A 805 -30.12 9.68 34.24
N LEU A 806 -28.90 9.99 34.66
CA LEU A 806 -28.10 9.19 35.57
C LEU A 806 -27.95 9.92 36.91
N ASN A 807 -28.17 9.22 38.01
CA ASN A 807 -27.97 9.74 39.35
C ASN A 807 -26.56 9.34 39.84
N PHE A 808 -25.77 10.31 40.26
CA PHE A 808 -24.46 10.01 40.86
C PHE A 808 -24.62 9.08 42.07
N VAL A 809 -23.75 8.09 42.19
CA VAL A 809 -23.71 7.14 43.31
C VAL A 809 -22.49 7.42 44.17
N GLU A 810 -21.30 7.30 43.61
CA GLU A 810 -20.04 7.45 44.32
C GLU A 810 -18.89 7.77 43.38
N GLU A 811 -17.81 8.35 43.92
CA GLU A 811 -16.56 8.63 43.22
C GLU A 811 -15.47 7.73 43.82
N GLN A 812 -14.80 6.98 42.95
CA GLN A 812 -13.69 6.10 43.27
C GLN A 812 -12.41 6.68 42.65
N GLY A 813 -11.24 6.28 43.15
CA GLY A 813 -9.95 6.82 42.68
C GLY A 813 -9.66 6.61 41.18
N TRP A 814 -10.42 5.75 40.51
CA TRP A 814 -10.33 5.46 39.08
C TRP A 814 -11.53 5.94 38.27
N GLY A 815 -12.62 6.42 38.88
CA GLY A 815 -13.83 6.81 38.15
C GLY A 815 -15.04 7.17 39.01
N THR A 816 -16.13 7.60 38.39
CA THR A 816 -17.41 7.91 39.05
C THR A 816 -18.47 6.91 38.68
N THR A 817 -19.18 6.36 39.66
CA THR A 817 -20.31 5.45 39.47
C THR A 817 -21.62 6.23 39.54
N TRP A 818 -22.52 5.91 38.62
CA TRP A 818 -23.82 6.53 38.42
C TRP A 818 -24.90 5.46 38.34
N THR A 819 -26.15 5.79 38.61
CA THR A 819 -27.31 4.90 38.50
C THR A 819 -28.27 5.34 37.41
N ARG A 820 -28.74 4.40 36.60
CA ARG A 820 -29.75 4.68 35.57
C ARG A 820 -31.09 4.96 36.21
N THR A 821 -31.68 6.12 35.90
CA THR A 821 -33.03 6.45 36.34
C THR A 821 -34.05 6.13 35.26
N LYS A 822 -35.35 6.11 35.61
CA LYS A 822 -36.44 6.07 34.63
C LYS A 822 -36.78 7.45 34.06
N GLU A 823 -36.11 8.50 34.54
CA GLU A 823 -36.38 9.89 34.17
C GLU A 823 -35.74 10.17 32.79
N ILE A 824 -36.58 10.49 31.81
CA ILE A 824 -36.13 10.90 30.48
C ILE A 824 -36.28 12.42 30.41
N LEU A 825 -35.15 13.11 30.27
CA LEU A 825 -35.09 14.56 30.18
C LEU A 825 -34.80 14.98 28.75
N THR A 826 -35.30 16.16 28.37
CA THR A 826 -34.92 16.82 27.13
C THR A 826 -34.33 18.17 27.48
N ARG A 827 -33.11 18.44 27.02
CA ARG A 827 -32.36 19.65 27.36
C ARG A 827 -31.87 20.35 26.10
N LEU A 828 -32.03 21.67 26.08
CA LEU A 828 -31.38 22.52 25.10
C LEU A 828 -29.88 22.61 25.43
N ILE A 829 -29.04 22.23 24.48
CA ILE A 829 -27.58 22.37 24.58
C ILE A 829 -27.20 23.66 23.84
N SER A 830 -26.68 24.62 24.61
CA SER A 830 -26.08 25.82 24.04
C SER A 830 -24.80 25.44 23.30
N THR A 831 -24.55 26.05 22.15
CA THR A 831 -23.29 25.90 21.39
C THR A 831 -22.05 26.31 22.19
N SER A 832 -22.23 27.08 23.27
CA SER A 832 -21.16 27.48 24.19
C SER A 832 -20.97 26.52 25.38
N GLN A 833 -21.83 25.51 25.55
CA GLN A 833 -21.76 24.63 26.70
C GLN A 833 -20.74 23.51 26.48
N THR A 834 -19.72 23.44 27.33
CA THR A 834 -18.74 22.36 27.32
C THR A 834 -19.38 21.06 27.83
N LEU A 835 -19.35 20.01 27.02
CA LEU A 835 -19.70 18.65 27.47
C LEU A 835 -18.44 17.84 27.68
N SER A 836 -18.45 17.00 28.71
CA SER A 836 -17.44 15.96 28.89
C SER A 836 -18.05 14.65 28.44
N ILE A 837 -17.43 14.03 27.44
CA ILE A 837 -17.72 12.65 27.06
C ILE A 837 -16.61 11.82 27.70
N PRO A 838 -16.91 11.02 28.73
CA PRO A 838 -15.89 10.15 29.31
C PRO A 838 -15.40 9.19 28.22
N PRO A 839 -14.07 9.08 28.02
CA PRO A 839 -13.51 8.24 26.96
C PRO A 839 -13.81 6.74 27.15
N TRP A 840 -14.29 6.35 28.33
CA TRP A 840 -14.77 5.01 28.68
C TRP A 840 -15.84 5.05 29.77
N TYR A 841 -16.78 4.10 29.72
CA TYR A 841 -17.68 3.80 30.82
C TYR A 841 -18.06 2.31 30.85
N LYS A 842 -18.39 1.77 32.03
CA LYS A 842 -18.78 0.36 32.22
C LYS A 842 -20.22 0.27 32.74
N PHE A 843 -21.04 -0.61 32.14
CA PHE A 843 -22.36 -0.95 32.66
C PHE A 843 -22.29 -2.21 33.54
N SER A 844 -22.97 -2.20 34.68
CA SER A 844 -23.13 -3.38 35.55
C SER A 844 -24.29 -4.27 35.09
N ALA A 845 -24.22 -5.57 35.39
CA ALA A 845 -25.13 -6.63 34.95
C ALA A 845 -26.61 -6.43 35.36
N ASP A 846 -26.88 -5.56 36.33
CA ASP A 846 -28.24 -5.25 36.78
C ASP A 846 -28.90 -4.06 36.04
N GLU A 847 -28.32 -3.57 34.94
CA GLU A 847 -28.73 -2.36 34.19
C GLU A 847 -28.77 -1.05 35.01
N MET A 848 -28.48 -1.12 36.32
CA MET A 848 -28.68 -0.02 37.24
C MET A 848 -27.48 0.89 37.38
N TYR A 849 -26.25 0.48 37.07
CA TYR A 849 -25.04 1.27 37.35
C TYR A 849 -24.16 1.51 36.12
N ILE A 850 -23.57 2.71 36.03
CA ILE A 850 -22.65 3.16 34.98
C ILE A 850 -21.43 3.76 35.64
N THR A 851 -20.25 3.24 35.39
CA THR A 851 -19.00 3.82 35.91
C THR A 851 -18.23 4.53 34.82
N CYS A 852 -18.06 5.84 34.93
CA CYS A 852 -17.27 6.69 34.04
C CYS A 852 -15.85 6.80 34.61
N LEU A 853 -14.85 6.18 33.98
CA LEU A 853 -13.46 6.26 34.47
C LEU A 853 -12.83 7.62 34.11
N HIS A 854 -11.96 8.14 34.96
CA HIS A 854 -11.37 9.49 34.84
C HIS A 854 -10.36 9.64 33.72
#